data_AF-A0A5M4B8A0-F1
#
_entry.id   AF-A0A5M4B8A0-F1
#
_cell.length_a   1.000
_cell.length_b   1.000
_cell.length_c   1.000
_cell.angle_alpha   90.00
_cell.angle_beta   90.00
_cell.angle_gamma   90.00
#
_symmetry.space_group_name_H-M   'P 1'
#
loop_
_entity.id
_entity.type
_entity.pdbx_description
1 polymer ?
#
loop_
_entity_poly.entity_id
_entity_poly.type
_entity_poly.pdbx_seq_one_letter_code
_entity_poly.pdbx_strand_id
1 'polypeptide(L)'
;MNQDYIVPDNWCIIEEGFEKDRVMQSESLFSLGNGAMGQRTTFEEHYSGKTFQGSYIGGVYYPDKTKVGWWKNGYPEYFAKVLNAPSWVGIRVKINGEELDLNTCKSVKDFKRVLNMKEGVYTRSFVAILPNDTEVQVKATRFLSLQYDEVGVIRYEVTPLNCNAEITFESYLDSSIENHDTNWEEKFWNTLEVAKSDNRGFIVAETKKTAFRVCTFMENRLEVAGQNAALKEVKQEETYIGFVYEVSAEKNQTARFEKYAGYVTSFNHPKEKLIDETEQLLLKINALGFDELLKNQKEDWAEVWKMADITIEGDVKAQQAIRFNIFQLNQTYSGKDARLNIGPKGFTGEKYGGSTYWDTEAYCLPFYMATKNAEVARNLLKYRYDQLGKAIENAEKLGFKNGAALYPMVTMNGEECHNEWEITFEEIHRNGAIAFAIYNYVRYTNDFSYVPEMGLEVLIGIARFWHQRATFSTDRNKYVILGVTGPNEYENNINNNFYTNYIAAWCIKYAKECLDKVKTSYGDDFQRIWKKTNISEKEIVQWLEVAENMYYPFSEKHNVYLQQDGFLDKELITVANLDKKERPINQHWSWDRILRSPYIKQADTLQGFYFFEDHFTKEELERHFDFYEPFTVHESSLSPCVHSILAASLGRMEQAYTFYLRTSRLDLDDYNKEVHEGLHITSMAGTWMSIVEGFGGLRMRDGKLHFTPQIPNQWEGYSFKVNFRGQILQVSVTKKQVKLSLEGTSLSVNINGKDVTVENGKEVIVNLQ
;
A
#
# COMPACT_ATOMS: atom_id res chain seq x y z
N MET A 1 -4.69 6.03 -25.01
CA MET A 1 -3.64 7.04 -24.80
C MET A 1 -3.62 7.32 -23.32
N ASN A 2 -2.43 7.36 -22.70
CA ASN A 2 -2.26 7.66 -21.28
C ASN A 2 -2.66 9.12 -21.01
N GLN A 3 -3.06 9.43 -19.78
CA GLN A 3 -3.46 10.78 -19.41
C GLN A 3 -2.21 11.57 -18.97
N ASP A 4 -1.82 12.64 -19.69
CA ASP A 4 -0.66 13.49 -19.34
C ASP A 4 -1.14 14.92 -19.02
N TYR A 5 -1.89 15.07 -17.92
CA TYR A 5 -2.46 16.35 -17.48
C TYR A 5 -1.88 16.86 -16.15
N ILE A 6 -1.07 16.05 -15.46
CA ILE A 6 -0.36 16.45 -14.25
C ILE A 6 0.87 17.26 -14.65
N VAL A 7 0.96 18.50 -14.17
CA VAL A 7 2.11 19.38 -14.43
C VAL A 7 3.34 18.82 -13.71
N PRO A 8 4.48 18.59 -14.39
CA PRO A 8 5.71 18.12 -13.76
C PRO A 8 6.23 19.13 -12.72
N ASP A 9 6.35 18.68 -11.47
CA ASP A 9 6.95 19.43 -10.37
C ASP A 9 7.66 18.46 -9.42
N ASN A 10 8.75 18.92 -8.80
CA ASN A 10 9.59 18.08 -7.95
C ASN A 10 8.91 17.62 -6.65
N TRP A 11 7.94 18.37 -6.14
CA TRP A 11 7.34 18.16 -4.82
C TRP A 11 5.81 18.19 -4.83
N CYS A 12 5.20 18.54 -5.95
CA CYS A 12 3.76 18.69 -6.05
C CYS A 12 3.18 17.79 -7.14
N ILE A 13 1.98 17.26 -6.89
CA ILE A 13 1.06 16.87 -7.95
C ILE A 13 0.18 18.09 -8.23
N ILE A 14 0.15 18.54 -9.48
CA ILE A 14 -0.53 19.77 -9.88
C ILE A 14 -1.48 19.46 -11.04
N GLU A 15 -2.75 19.77 -10.87
CA GLU A 15 -3.77 19.78 -11.92
C GLU A 15 -4.21 21.23 -12.15
N GLU A 16 -4.21 21.67 -13.41
CA GLU A 16 -4.66 22.99 -13.84
C GLU A 16 -5.82 22.86 -14.82
N GLY A 17 -6.83 23.72 -14.67
CA GLY A 17 -8.09 23.62 -15.40
C GLY A 17 -9.07 22.61 -14.77
N PHE A 18 -10.36 22.85 -14.97
CA PHE A 18 -11.43 22.00 -14.45
C PHE A 18 -12.07 21.18 -15.57
N GLU A 19 -11.93 19.85 -15.50
CA GLU A 19 -12.59 18.90 -16.39
C GLU A 19 -13.47 17.93 -15.61
N LYS A 20 -14.77 17.93 -15.90
CA LYS A 20 -15.77 17.15 -15.15
C LYS A 20 -15.52 15.65 -15.15
N ASP A 21 -15.02 15.12 -16.28
CA ASP A 21 -14.77 13.69 -16.45
C ASP A 21 -13.53 13.20 -15.68
N ARG A 22 -12.69 14.12 -15.19
CA ARG A 22 -11.47 13.80 -14.41
C ARG A 22 -11.69 13.77 -12.91
N VAL A 23 -12.83 14.24 -12.41
CA VAL A 23 -13.04 14.44 -10.95
C VAL A 23 -12.75 13.18 -10.13
N MET A 24 -13.28 12.02 -10.52
CA MET A 24 -13.03 10.76 -9.80
C MET A 24 -11.58 10.28 -9.86
N GLN A 25 -10.85 10.58 -10.94
CA GLN A 25 -9.43 10.22 -11.04
C GLN A 25 -8.59 11.13 -10.14
N SER A 26 -8.86 12.45 -10.18
CA SER A 26 -8.18 13.45 -9.36
C SER A 26 -8.51 13.29 -7.87
N GLU A 27 -9.69 12.78 -7.51
CA GLU A 27 -10.00 12.38 -6.13
C GLU A 27 -9.06 11.28 -5.60
N SER A 28 -8.67 10.31 -6.45
CA SER A 28 -7.71 9.27 -6.10
C SER A 28 -6.30 9.83 -5.99
N LEU A 29 -5.83 10.53 -7.03
CA LEU A 29 -4.45 11.04 -7.12
C LEU A 29 -4.09 11.98 -5.98
N PHE A 30 -5.05 12.78 -5.52
CA PHE A 30 -4.83 13.77 -4.48
C PHE A 30 -5.20 13.25 -3.08
N SER A 31 -5.56 11.97 -2.94
CA SER A 31 -5.95 11.33 -1.67
C SER A 31 -4.95 11.62 -0.54
N LEU A 32 -5.50 11.76 0.67
CA LEU A 32 -4.75 12.02 1.90
C LEU A 32 -4.83 10.85 2.88
N GLY A 33 -3.81 10.66 3.70
CA GLY A 33 -3.75 9.64 4.75
C GLY A 33 -2.71 9.97 5.83
N ASN A 34 -2.89 9.43 7.04
CA ASN A 34 -1.94 9.58 8.15
C ASN A 34 -1.53 8.24 8.80
N GLY A 35 -1.83 7.12 8.14
CA GLY A 35 -1.58 5.77 8.62
C GLY A 35 -2.67 5.21 9.54
N ALA A 36 -3.55 6.05 10.10
CA ALA A 36 -4.69 5.63 10.93
C ALA A 36 -6.03 5.79 10.19
N MET A 37 -6.14 6.81 9.35
CA MET A 37 -7.25 7.01 8.43
C MET A 37 -6.75 7.60 7.11
N GLY A 38 -7.60 7.58 6.11
CA GLY A 38 -7.38 8.31 4.88
C GLY A 38 -8.66 8.59 4.13
N GLN A 39 -8.55 9.41 3.10
CA GLN A 39 -9.69 9.86 2.34
C GLN A 39 -9.30 10.28 0.93
N ARG A 40 -10.18 9.96 -0.01
CA ARG A 40 -10.22 10.57 -1.33
C ARG A 40 -10.46 12.08 -1.20
N THR A 41 -9.79 12.89 -2.01
CA THR A 41 -10.02 14.35 -1.99
C THR A 41 -11.22 14.74 -2.84
N THR A 42 -12.41 14.33 -2.40
CA THR A 42 -13.67 14.90 -2.87
C THR A 42 -13.74 16.38 -2.51
N PHE A 43 -14.54 17.14 -3.25
CA PHE A 43 -14.80 18.53 -2.91
C PHE A 43 -15.51 18.63 -1.55
N GLU A 44 -15.18 19.68 -0.81
CA GLU A 44 -15.78 19.99 0.48
C GLU A 44 -17.23 20.44 0.30
N GLU A 45 -17.47 21.27 -0.72
CA GLU A 45 -18.77 21.75 -1.16
C GLU A 45 -19.54 20.74 -2.02
N HIS A 46 -20.80 21.07 -2.29
CA HIS A 46 -21.66 20.25 -3.13
C HIS A 46 -21.10 20.12 -4.54
N TYR A 47 -21.12 18.89 -5.07
CA TYR A 47 -20.79 18.63 -6.47
C TYR A 47 -21.81 17.65 -7.04
N SER A 48 -22.61 18.10 -8.01
CA SER A 48 -23.67 17.27 -8.61
C SER A 48 -23.18 16.36 -9.74
N GLY A 49 -21.90 16.44 -10.11
CA GLY A 49 -21.29 15.58 -11.12
C GLY A 49 -20.90 14.21 -10.57
N LYS A 50 -20.22 13.39 -11.39
CA LYS A 50 -19.69 12.09 -10.94
C LYS A 50 -18.54 12.31 -9.95
N THR A 51 -18.69 11.76 -8.76
CA THR A 51 -17.74 11.81 -7.65
C THR A 51 -17.78 10.49 -6.90
N PHE A 52 -16.70 10.15 -6.20
CA PHE A 52 -16.64 8.99 -5.32
C PHE A 52 -16.15 9.43 -3.94
N GLN A 53 -17.10 9.61 -3.02
CA GLN A 53 -16.82 9.92 -1.62
C GLN A 53 -16.36 8.67 -0.89
N GLY A 54 -15.09 8.66 -0.47
CA GLY A 54 -14.49 7.54 0.27
C GLY A 54 -13.60 8.02 1.40
N SER A 55 -14.02 7.80 2.64
CA SER A 55 -13.24 7.94 3.87
C SER A 55 -13.03 6.57 4.50
N TYR A 56 -11.83 6.27 4.96
CA TYR A 56 -11.47 4.94 5.43
C TYR A 56 -10.71 5.03 6.75
N ILE A 57 -11.00 4.08 7.64
CA ILE A 57 -10.38 4.01 8.97
C ILE A 57 -9.63 2.68 9.06
N GLY A 58 -8.34 2.74 9.39
CA GLY A 58 -7.49 1.57 9.57
C GLY A 58 -8.07 0.62 10.61
N GLY A 59 -8.18 -0.65 10.25
CA GLY A 59 -8.65 -1.72 11.16
C GLY A 59 -10.16 -1.79 11.36
N VAL A 60 -10.94 -0.84 10.85
CA VAL A 60 -12.42 -0.88 10.90
C VAL A 60 -12.95 -1.50 9.62
N TYR A 61 -13.42 -2.75 9.73
CA TYR A 61 -13.86 -3.55 8.59
C TYR A 61 -15.22 -4.21 8.82
N TYR A 62 -15.80 -4.71 7.73
CA TYR A 62 -17.05 -5.45 7.72
C TYR A 62 -16.92 -6.81 7.01
N PRO A 63 -17.41 -7.91 7.60
CA PRO A 63 -17.47 -9.22 6.97
C PRO A 63 -18.69 -9.28 6.04
N ASP A 64 -18.49 -8.89 4.78
CA ASP A 64 -19.55 -8.96 3.77
C ASP A 64 -19.74 -10.40 3.31
N LYS A 65 -20.98 -10.88 3.28
CA LYS A 65 -21.26 -12.31 3.07
C LYS A 65 -20.75 -12.73 1.69
N THR A 66 -20.00 -13.83 1.64
CA THR A 66 -19.40 -14.34 0.39
C THR A 66 -20.46 -14.54 -0.68
N LYS A 67 -20.17 -14.01 -1.88
CA LYS A 67 -20.99 -14.16 -3.08
C LYS A 67 -20.18 -14.91 -4.12
N VAL A 68 -20.65 -16.09 -4.50
CA VAL A 68 -20.01 -16.97 -5.48
C VAL A 68 -21.09 -17.63 -6.34
N GLY A 69 -20.76 -17.94 -7.60
CA GLY A 69 -21.68 -18.70 -8.46
C GLY A 69 -21.91 -20.12 -7.94
N TRP A 70 -20.85 -20.79 -7.49
CA TRP A 70 -20.89 -22.16 -7.00
C TRP A 70 -19.99 -22.31 -5.77
N TRP A 71 -20.57 -22.77 -4.66
CA TRP A 71 -19.83 -22.98 -3.42
C TRP A 71 -18.85 -24.15 -3.54
N LYS A 72 -17.67 -24.01 -2.94
CA LYS A 72 -16.66 -25.06 -2.77
C LYS A 72 -16.37 -25.23 -1.28
N ASN A 73 -16.24 -26.47 -0.83
CA ASN A 73 -15.85 -26.75 0.55
C ASN A 73 -14.49 -26.11 0.83
N GLY A 74 -14.40 -25.35 1.92
CA GLY A 74 -13.22 -24.55 2.26
C GLY A 74 -13.35 -23.07 1.96
N TYR A 75 -14.34 -22.62 1.17
CA TYR A 75 -14.54 -21.19 0.94
C TYR A 75 -14.83 -20.42 2.23
N PRO A 76 -14.36 -19.17 2.33
CA PRO A 76 -14.67 -18.34 3.47
C PRO A 76 -16.13 -17.89 3.44
N GLU A 77 -16.70 -17.69 4.62
CA GLU A 77 -18.11 -17.28 4.78
C GLU A 77 -18.33 -15.80 4.45
N TYR A 78 -17.27 -15.00 4.46
CA TYR A 78 -17.29 -13.58 4.15
C TYR A 78 -16.03 -13.11 3.42
N PHE A 79 -16.15 -11.98 2.73
CA PHE A 79 -15.05 -11.16 2.26
C PHE A 79 -14.98 -9.92 3.14
N ALA A 80 -13.92 -9.76 3.93
CA ALA A 80 -13.75 -8.59 4.77
C ALA A 80 -13.33 -7.37 3.94
N LYS A 81 -13.97 -6.21 4.19
CA LYS A 81 -13.66 -4.94 3.52
C LYS A 81 -13.56 -3.81 4.55
N VAL A 82 -12.55 -2.93 4.42
CA VAL A 82 -12.53 -1.63 5.07
C VAL A 82 -13.69 -0.82 4.52
N LEU A 83 -14.40 -0.15 5.41
CA LEU A 83 -15.64 0.54 5.08
C LEU A 83 -15.37 1.96 4.63
N ASN A 84 -16.24 2.46 3.73
CA ASN A 84 -16.47 3.88 3.69
C ASN A 84 -17.01 4.28 5.08
N ALA A 85 -16.45 5.31 5.69
CA ALA A 85 -16.81 5.77 7.02
C ALA A 85 -17.78 6.96 6.94
N PRO A 86 -18.55 7.25 8.00
CA PRO A 86 -19.37 8.46 8.05
C PRO A 86 -18.59 9.70 7.64
N SER A 87 -19.17 10.54 6.79
CA SER A 87 -18.49 11.68 6.20
C SER A 87 -18.28 12.79 7.22
N TRP A 88 -17.07 13.33 7.25
CA TRP A 88 -16.72 14.50 8.06
C TRP A 88 -16.32 15.72 7.23
N VAL A 89 -16.17 15.60 5.90
CA VAL A 89 -15.57 16.67 5.08
C VAL A 89 -16.57 17.73 4.65
N GLY A 90 -17.84 17.38 4.58
CA GLY A 90 -18.88 18.20 3.96
C GLY A 90 -19.01 19.63 4.53
N ILE A 91 -19.00 20.61 3.64
CA ILE A 91 -19.25 22.04 3.87
C ILE A 91 -20.09 22.56 2.69
N ARG A 92 -21.42 22.55 2.79
CA ARG A 92 -22.26 23.18 1.76
C ARG A 92 -22.10 24.69 1.83
N VAL A 93 -21.97 25.33 0.66
CA VAL A 93 -21.80 26.78 0.57
C VAL A 93 -22.88 27.35 -0.34
N LYS A 94 -23.59 28.36 0.14
CA LYS A 94 -24.49 29.18 -0.67
C LYS A 94 -24.03 30.61 -0.70
N ILE A 95 -24.09 31.25 -1.87
CA ILE A 95 -23.72 32.64 -2.08
C ILE A 95 -24.91 33.37 -2.69
N ASN A 96 -25.47 34.35 -1.97
CA ASN A 96 -26.70 35.04 -2.34
C ASN A 96 -27.85 34.06 -2.67
N GLY A 97 -27.99 33.02 -1.84
CA GLY A 97 -29.01 31.97 -1.98
C GLY A 97 -28.71 30.86 -2.99
N GLU A 98 -27.71 31.01 -3.86
CA GLU A 98 -27.33 30.02 -4.89
C GLU A 98 -26.28 29.05 -4.35
N GLU A 99 -26.44 27.75 -4.59
CA GLU A 99 -25.50 26.72 -4.14
C GLU A 99 -24.22 26.72 -4.99
N LEU A 100 -23.06 26.70 -4.33
CA LEU A 100 -21.78 26.56 -5.01
C LEU A 100 -21.61 25.11 -5.46
N ASP A 101 -21.74 24.89 -6.78
CA ASP A 101 -21.50 23.61 -7.43
C ASP A 101 -20.74 23.82 -8.74
N LEU A 102 -19.50 23.33 -8.79
CA LEU A 102 -18.63 23.47 -9.98
C LEU A 102 -19.21 22.79 -11.23
N ASN A 103 -20.14 21.83 -11.07
CA ASN A 103 -20.79 21.20 -12.20
C ASN A 103 -21.80 22.14 -12.90
N THR A 104 -22.40 23.07 -12.17
CA THR A 104 -23.49 23.93 -12.67
C THR A 104 -23.08 25.40 -12.83
N CYS A 105 -21.93 25.80 -12.28
CA CYS A 105 -21.35 27.13 -12.48
C CYS A 105 -21.28 27.51 -13.98
N LYS A 106 -21.60 28.78 -14.28
CA LYS A 106 -21.53 29.35 -15.64
C LYS A 106 -20.12 29.32 -16.21
N SER A 107 -19.12 29.52 -15.35
CA SER A 107 -17.71 29.36 -15.69
C SER A 107 -16.87 29.05 -14.46
N VAL A 108 -15.82 28.26 -14.65
CA VAL A 108 -14.75 28.02 -13.66
C VAL A 108 -13.43 28.42 -14.30
N LYS A 109 -12.73 29.37 -13.70
CA LYS A 109 -11.44 29.91 -14.15
C LYS A 109 -10.38 29.68 -13.08
N ASP A 110 -9.12 29.70 -13.51
CA ASP A 110 -7.95 29.58 -12.62
C ASP A 110 -8.04 28.38 -11.66
N PHE A 111 -8.73 27.31 -12.10
CA PHE A 111 -8.83 26.10 -11.32
C PHE A 111 -7.45 25.48 -11.19
N LYS A 112 -7.04 25.24 -9.95
CA LYS A 112 -5.78 24.62 -9.61
C LYS A 112 -5.97 23.72 -8.41
N ARG A 113 -5.50 22.47 -8.53
CA ARG A 113 -5.41 21.50 -7.45
C ARG A 113 -3.95 21.16 -7.24
N VAL A 114 -3.48 21.23 -6.00
CA VAL A 114 -2.09 21.00 -5.62
C VAL A 114 -2.05 20.07 -4.43
N LEU A 115 -1.40 18.91 -4.58
CA LEU A 115 -0.96 18.08 -3.47
C LEU A 115 0.53 18.37 -3.25
N ASN A 116 0.85 19.14 -2.21
CA ASN A 116 2.23 19.39 -1.81
C ASN A 116 2.71 18.20 -0.97
N MET A 117 3.48 17.31 -1.60
CA MET A 117 3.98 16.09 -0.96
C MET A 117 5.06 16.37 0.09
N LYS A 118 5.80 17.48 -0.07
CA LYS A 118 6.83 17.90 0.88
C LYS A 118 6.24 18.25 2.24
N GLU A 119 5.08 18.87 2.23
CA GLU A 119 4.40 19.39 3.41
C GLU A 119 3.18 18.54 3.82
N GLY A 120 2.74 17.62 2.97
CA GLY A 120 1.54 16.80 3.16
C GLY A 120 0.25 17.61 3.25
N VAL A 121 0.08 18.54 2.31
CA VAL A 121 -1.04 19.48 2.26
C VAL A 121 -1.68 19.47 0.90
N TYR A 122 -3.00 19.29 0.87
CA TYR A 122 -3.84 19.50 -0.29
C TYR A 122 -4.32 20.96 -0.34
N THR A 123 -4.30 21.56 -1.51
CA THR A 123 -4.90 22.87 -1.78
C THR A 123 -5.68 22.84 -3.08
N ARG A 124 -6.88 23.42 -3.10
CA ARG A 124 -7.66 23.66 -4.30
C ARG A 124 -8.10 25.10 -4.35
N SER A 125 -7.95 25.75 -5.50
CA SER A 125 -8.36 27.13 -5.71
C SER A 125 -9.00 27.32 -7.08
N PHE A 126 -9.97 28.22 -7.18
CA PHE A 126 -10.62 28.57 -8.44
C PHE A 126 -11.38 29.89 -8.31
N VAL A 127 -11.75 30.46 -9.46
CA VAL A 127 -12.73 31.54 -9.58
C VAL A 127 -13.96 31.00 -10.30
N ALA A 128 -15.13 31.10 -9.67
CA ALA A 128 -16.38 30.60 -10.23
C ALA A 128 -17.39 31.74 -10.43
N ILE A 129 -18.12 31.68 -11.55
CA ILE A 129 -19.33 32.50 -11.77
C ILE A 129 -20.54 31.59 -11.58
N LEU A 130 -21.31 31.87 -10.54
CA LEU A 130 -22.50 31.09 -10.18
C LEU A 130 -23.68 31.40 -11.13
N PRO A 131 -24.74 30.56 -11.15
CA PRO A 131 -25.96 30.84 -11.92
C PRO A 131 -26.58 32.22 -11.68
N ASN A 132 -26.46 32.76 -10.46
CA ASN A 132 -26.94 34.10 -10.10
C ASN A 132 -25.98 35.26 -10.48
N ASP A 133 -24.95 34.99 -11.30
CA ASP A 133 -23.94 35.96 -11.74
C ASP A 133 -22.99 36.48 -10.64
N THR A 134 -23.06 35.93 -9.43
CA THR A 134 -22.05 36.22 -8.40
C THR A 134 -20.73 35.56 -8.78
N GLU A 135 -19.65 36.34 -8.78
CA GLU A 135 -18.30 35.87 -9.05
C GLU A 135 -17.55 35.73 -7.71
N VAL A 136 -17.03 34.54 -7.43
CA VAL A 136 -16.34 34.23 -6.18
C VAL A 136 -14.99 33.57 -6.44
N GLN A 137 -14.00 33.91 -5.63
CA GLN A 137 -12.78 33.14 -5.49
C GLN A 137 -12.93 32.18 -4.30
N VAL A 138 -12.55 30.93 -4.50
CA VAL A 138 -12.52 29.91 -3.46
C VAL A 138 -11.11 29.37 -3.30
N LYS A 139 -10.72 29.12 -2.05
CA LYS A 139 -9.51 28.36 -1.70
C LYS A 139 -9.80 27.39 -0.56
N ALA A 140 -9.63 26.10 -0.82
CA ALA A 140 -9.67 25.04 0.18
C ALA A 140 -8.23 24.57 0.48
N THR A 141 -7.86 24.47 1.74
CA THR A 141 -6.60 23.88 2.22
C THR A 141 -6.93 22.77 3.20
N ARG A 142 -6.36 21.58 3.01
CA ARG A 142 -6.72 20.39 3.78
C ARG A 142 -5.53 19.49 4.04
N PHE A 143 -5.49 18.89 5.23
CA PHE A 143 -4.52 17.86 5.57
C PHE A 143 -5.08 16.92 6.65
N LEU A 144 -4.46 15.74 6.78
CA LEU A 144 -4.66 14.82 7.91
C LEU A 144 -3.42 14.89 8.78
N SER A 145 -3.60 15.13 10.08
CA SER A 145 -2.48 15.31 11.00
C SER A 145 -1.67 14.03 11.13
N LEU A 146 -0.34 14.12 11.00
CA LEU A 146 0.56 13.03 11.34
C LEU A 146 0.78 12.88 12.85
N GLN A 147 0.51 13.93 13.63
CA GLN A 147 0.67 13.94 15.09
C GLN A 147 -0.58 13.40 15.81
N TYR A 148 -1.77 13.75 15.31
CA TYR A 148 -3.06 13.36 15.87
C TYR A 148 -3.78 12.44 14.89
N ASP A 149 -3.69 11.13 15.13
CA ASP A 149 -4.16 10.08 14.24
C ASP A 149 -5.66 10.23 13.90
N GLU A 150 -6.45 10.84 14.79
CA GLU A 150 -7.90 11.04 14.69
C GLU A 150 -8.31 12.28 13.90
N VAL A 151 -7.39 13.20 13.56
CA VAL A 151 -7.73 14.58 13.16
C VAL A 151 -7.39 14.90 11.70
N GLY A 152 -8.41 15.35 10.98
CA GLY A 152 -8.34 16.09 9.73
C GLY A 152 -8.68 17.57 9.94
N VAL A 153 -8.10 18.42 9.10
CA VAL A 153 -8.26 19.88 9.19
C VAL A 153 -8.56 20.45 7.82
N ILE A 154 -9.56 21.33 7.74
CA ILE A 154 -9.94 22.06 6.52
C ILE A 154 -9.98 23.56 6.83
N ARG A 155 -9.35 24.38 5.99
CA ARG A 155 -9.61 25.82 5.88
C ARG A 155 -10.20 26.09 4.50
N TYR A 156 -11.44 26.59 4.48
CA TYR A 156 -12.21 26.87 3.29
C TYR A 156 -12.53 28.37 3.23
N GLU A 157 -11.99 29.06 2.23
CA GLU A 157 -12.04 30.51 2.08
C GLU A 157 -12.88 30.88 0.87
N VAL A 158 -13.85 31.79 1.04
CA VAL A 158 -14.71 32.33 -0.03
C VAL A 158 -14.57 33.84 -0.06
N THR A 159 -14.25 34.40 -1.22
CA THR A 159 -14.10 35.85 -1.42
C THR A 159 -14.99 36.28 -2.59
N PRO A 160 -16.02 37.10 -2.38
CA PRO A 160 -16.82 37.64 -3.47
C PRO A 160 -16.05 38.72 -4.22
N LEU A 161 -16.06 38.68 -5.56
CA LEU A 161 -15.19 39.51 -6.40
C LEU A 161 -15.93 40.64 -7.13
N ASN A 162 -17.21 40.47 -7.43
CA ASN A 162 -17.97 41.44 -8.23
C ASN A 162 -19.02 42.23 -7.44
N CYS A 163 -19.51 41.70 -6.29
CA CYS A 163 -20.47 42.36 -5.42
C CYS A 163 -20.23 42.03 -3.95
N ASN A 164 -20.97 42.67 -3.04
CA ASN A 164 -21.11 42.17 -1.68
C ASN A 164 -21.94 40.88 -1.71
N ALA A 165 -21.73 39.98 -0.76
CA ALA A 165 -22.43 38.71 -0.74
C ALA A 165 -22.88 38.32 0.67
N GLU A 166 -24.06 37.72 0.75
CA GLU A 166 -24.46 36.90 1.87
C GLU A 166 -23.98 35.47 1.60
N ILE A 167 -23.15 34.94 2.51
CA ILE A 167 -22.56 33.61 2.38
C ILE A 167 -23.08 32.75 3.52
N THR A 168 -23.67 31.61 3.16
CA THR A 168 -24.11 30.58 4.11
C THR A 168 -23.17 29.39 4.02
N PHE A 169 -22.59 29.00 5.15
CA PHE A 169 -21.85 27.76 5.30
C PHE A 169 -22.66 26.77 6.12
N GLU A 170 -22.85 25.54 5.62
CA GLU A 170 -23.39 24.42 6.37
C GLU A 170 -22.32 23.32 6.45
N SER A 171 -21.59 23.29 7.56
CA SER A 171 -20.63 22.22 7.86
C SER A 171 -21.39 21.05 8.47
N TYR A 172 -21.20 19.84 7.92
CA TYR A 172 -22.00 18.69 8.33
C TYR A 172 -21.21 17.41 8.56
N LEU A 173 -21.83 16.50 9.30
CA LEU A 173 -21.48 15.10 9.41
C LEU A 173 -22.63 14.26 8.87
N ASP A 174 -22.30 13.14 8.22
CA ASP A 174 -23.31 12.27 7.59
C ASP A 174 -22.91 10.79 7.70
N SER A 175 -23.70 9.99 8.40
CA SER A 175 -23.52 8.54 8.54
C SER A 175 -24.42 7.71 7.62
N SER A 176 -25.17 8.35 6.72
CA SER A 176 -26.02 7.66 5.74
C SER A 176 -25.25 7.07 4.55
N ILE A 177 -23.93 7.20 4.55
CA ILE A 177 -22.99 6.76 3.53
C ILE A 177 -23.12 5.28 3.16
N GLU A 178 -22.81 4.99 1.90
CA GLU A 178 -22.85 3.66 1.31
C GLU A 178 -21.48 3.29 0.74
N ASN A 179 -21.26 1.99 0.59
CA ASN A 179 -20.10 1.42 -0.08
C ASN A 179 -20.49 1.09 -1.53
N HIS A 180 -19.60 1.34 -2.48
CA HIS A 180 -19.82 0.97 -3.89
C HIS A 180 -19.63 -0.54 -4.11
N ASP A 181 -18.68 -1.16 -3.40
CA ASP A 181 -18.33 -2.57 -3.55
C ASP A 181 -19.03 -3.44 -2.47
N THR A 182 -20.36 -3.49 -2.50
CA THR A 182 -21.16 -4.36 -1.62
C THR A 182 -21.65 -5.60 -2.37
N ASN A 183 -21.62 -6.76 -1.73
CA ASN A 183 -22.07 -8.01 -2.34
C ASN A 183 -23.61 -8.06 -2.45
N TRP A 184 -24.30 -7.42 -1.49
CA TRP A 184 -25.75 -7.54 -1.26
C TRP A 184 -26.48 -6.20 -1.03
N GLU A 185 -25.90 -5.07 -1.46
CA GLU A 185 -26.53 -3.73 -1.35
C GLU A 185 -26.94 -3.37 0.09
N GLU A 186 -26.22 -3.92 1.09
CA GLU A 186 -26.51 -3.70 2.51
C GLU A 186 -25.74 -2.46 3.02
N LYS A 187 -26.42 -1.59 3.79
CA LYS A 187 -25.74 -0.58 4.60
C LYS A 187 -24.90 -1.24 5.70
N PHE A 188 -23.67 -0.81 5.89
CA PHE A 188 -22.76 -1.43 6.88
C PHE A 188 -22.79 -0.78 8.27
N TRP A 189 -23.34 0.43 8.37
CA TRP A 189 -23.40 1.21 9.59
C TRP A 189 -24.82 1.29 10.16
N ASN A 190 -24.90 1.28 11.48
CA ASN A 190 -26.06 1.73 12.25
C ASN A 190 -25.66 3.02 12.97
N THR A 191 -26.46 4.08 12.83
CA THR A 191 -26.26 5.28 13.66
C THR A 191 -26.84 5.02 15.03
N LEU A 192 -26.01 5.17 16.07
CA LEU A 192 -26.42 4.97 17.46
C LEU A 192 -26.80 6.29 18.12
N GLU A 193 -26.04 7.34 17.84
CA GLU A 193 -26.21 8.64 18.49
C GLU A 193 -25.80 9.77 17.56
N VAL A 194 -26.61 10.83 17.54
CA VAL A 194 -26.28 12.12 16.94
C VAL A 194 -26.37 13.15 18.05
N ALA A 195 -25.24 13.77 18.39
CA ALA A 195 -25.09 14.65 19.55
C ALA A 195 -24.40 15.96 19.18
N LYS A 196 -24.50 16.95 20.08
CA LYS A 196 -23.82 18.24 19.94
C LYS A 196 -23.41 18.82 21.29
N SER A 197 -22.37 19.63 21.27
CA SER A 197 -21.84 20.39 22.41
C SER A 197 -21.25 21.70 21.89
N ASP A 198 -21.89 22.84 22.17
CA ASP A 198 -21.51 24.15 21.62
C ASP A 198 -21.38 24.16 20.08
N ASN A 199 -20.18 24.46 19.57
CA ASN A 199 -19.81 24.44 18.14
C ASN A 199 -19.33 23.07 17.64
N ARG A 200 -19.58 22.00 18.41
CA ARG A 200 -19.16 20.63 18.12
C ARG A 200 -20.35 19.75 17.78
N GLY A 201 -20.23 18.99 16.70
CA GLY A 201 -21.17 17.96 16.30
C GLY A 201 -20.53 16.58 16.36
N PHE A 202 -21.31 15.57 16.73
CA PHE A 202 -20.87 14.19 16.85
C PHE A 202 -21.88 13.23 16.24
N ILE A 203 -21.40 12.20 15.54
CA ILE A 203 -22.18 11.03 15.16
C ILE A 203 -21.44 9.79 15.64
N VAL A 204 -22.06 9.01 16.52
CA VAL A 204 -21.58 7.67 16.90
C VAL A 204 -22.29 6.64 16.04
N ALA A 205 -21.54 5.94 15.19
CA ALA A 205 -22.02 4.85 14.35
C ALA A 205 -21.37 3.52 14.75
N GLU A 206 -22.08 2.41 14.55
CA GLU A 206 -21.59 1.06 14.82
C GLU A 206 -21.70 0.18 13.57
N THR A 207 -20.64 -0.56 13.25
CA THR A 207 -20.64 -1.55 12.17
C THR A 207 -21.54 -2.74 12.54
N LYS A 208 -22.49 -3.15 11.70
CA LYS A 208 -23.54 -4.11 12.11
C LYS A 208 -23.03 -5.49 12.58
N LYS A 209 -21.94 -6.01 12.02
CA LYS A 209 -21.46 -7.38 12.30
C LYS A 209 -20.24 -7.45 13.22
N THR A 210 -19.32 -6.50 13.08
CA THR A 210 -18.07 -6.42 13.85
C THR A 210 -18.19 -5.55 15.10
N ALA A 211 -19.29 -4.79 15.21
CA ALA A 211 -19.58 -3.89 16.33
C ALA A 211 -18.44 -2.92 16.68
N PHE A 212 -17.61 -2.49 15.72
CA PHE A 212 -16.75 -1.33 15.89
C PHE A 212 -17.61 -0.09 16.00
N ARG A 213 -17.37 0.74 17.02
CA ARG A 213 -18.00 2.05 17.15
C ARG A 213 -17.05 3.14 16.73
N VAL A 214 -17.56 4.10 15.99
CA VAL A 214 -16.81 5.26 15.50
C VAL A 214 -17.60 6.52 15.86
N CYS A 215 -16.97 7.41 16.61
CA CYS A 215 -17.41 8.78 16.79
C CYS A 215 -16.79 9.62 15.68
N THR A 216 -17.62 10.03 14.73
CA THR A 216 -17.28 11.03 13.72
C THR A 216 -17.59 12.38 14.31
N PHE A 217 -16.64 13.31 14.23
CA PHE A 217 -16.78 14.61 14.90
C PHE A 217 -16.44 15.77 13.99
N MET A 218 -16.97 16.94 14.33
CA MET A 218 -16.53 18.22 13.81
C MET A 218 -16.56 19.30 14.88
N GLU A 219 -15.66 20.25 14.77
CA GLU A 219 -15.72 21.56 15.40
C GLU A 219 -15.39 22.63 14.38
N ASN A 220 -16.16 23.72 14.39
CA ASN A 220 -16.13 24.73 13.35
C ASN A 220 -15.83 26.13 13.90
N ARG A 221 -15.10 26.92 13.11
CA ARG A 221 -14.87 28.34 13.33
C ARG A 221 -15.04 29.09 12.01
N LEU A 222 -15.86 30.15 12.00
CA LEU A 222 -16.00 31.04 10.86
C LEU A 222 -15.55 32.43 11.27
N GLU A 223 -14.65 33.02 10.48
CA GLU A 223 -14.15 34.37 10.66
C GLU A 223 -14.40 35.22 9.39
N VAL A 224 -14.90 36.44 9.59
CA VAL A 224 -15.01 37.47 8.55
C VAL A 224 -14.52 38.78 9.14
N ALA A 225 -13.65 39.49 8.43
CA ALA A 225 -13.11 40.79 8.87
C ALA A 225 -12.44 40.77 10.26
N GLY A 226 -11.82 39.65 10.65
CA GLY A 226 -11.22 39.49 11.98
C GLY A 226 -12.22 39.24 13.11
N GLN A 227 -13.50 39.03 12.81
CA GLN A 227 -14.55 38.73 13.78
C GLN A 227 -15.09 37.31 13.59
N ASN A 228 -15.25 36.58 14.69
CA ASN A 228 -15.86 35.26 14.66
C ASN A 228 -17.38 35.38 14.47
N ALA A 229 -17.92 34.63 13.53
CA ALA A 229 -19.35 34.49 13.33
C ALA A 229 -19.94 33.48 14.33
N ALA A 230 -21.14 33.78 14.83
CA ALA A 230 -21.88 32.87 15.69
C ALA A 230 -22.62 31.80 14.86
N LEU A 231 -22.80 30.62 15.45
CA LEU A 231 -23.65 29.58 14.92
C LEU A 231 -25.10 30.07 14.82
N LYS A 232 -25.69 29.96 13.64
CA LYS A 232 -27.05 30.47 13.35
C LYS A 232 -28.11 29.41 13.62
N GLU A 233 -27.89 28.21 13.10
CA GLU A 233 -28.84 27.10 13.15
C GLU A 233 -28.08 25.76 13.24
N VAL A 234 -28.69 24.78 13.91
CA VAL A 234 -28.25 23.39 13.88
C VAL A 234 -29.36 22.54 13.29
N LYS A 235 -29.07 21.85 12.19
CA LYS A 235 -29.94 20.84 11.58
C LYS A 235 -29.54 19.48 12.10
N GLN A 236 -30.42 18.81 12.83
CA GLN A 236 -30.13 17.51 13.42
C GLN A 236 -31.20 16.51 12.99
N GLU A 237 -30.76 15.42 12.36
CA GLU A 237 -31.60 14.32 11.90
C GLU A 237 -31.01 12.99 12.39
N GLU A 238 -31.62 11.86 12.01
CA GLU A 238 -31.23 10.53 12.50
C GLU A 238 -29.81 10.12 12.12
N THR A 239 -29.33 10.55 10.96
CA THR A 239 -28.01 10.18 10.39
C THR A 239 -27.16 11.39 10.02
N TYR A 240 -27.60 12.58 10.40
CA TYR A 240 -27.06 13.84 9.92
C TYR A 240 -27.02 14.89 11.02
N ILE A 241 -25.94 15.66 11.06
CA ILE A 241 -25.90 16.89 11.83
C ILE A 241 -25.15 17.99 11.06
N GLY A 242 -25.82 19.12 10.84
CA GLY A 242 -25.33 20.27 10.08
C GLY A 242 -25.35 21.55 10.90
N PHE A 243 -24.27 22.33 10.84
CA PHE A 243 -24.08 23.58 11.57
C PHE A 243 -24.05 24.71 10.56
N VAL A 244 -25.06 25.59 10.62
CA VAL A 244 -25.28 26.68 9.67
C VAL A 244 -24.73 27.98 10.23
N TYR A 245 -23.93 28.66 9.42
CA TYR A 245 -23.41 29.99 9.69
C TYR A 245 -23.79 30.92 8.53
N GLU A 246 -24.21 32.14 8.86
CA GLU A 246 -24.57 33.16 7.88
C GLU A 246 -23.73 34.41 8.13
N VAL A 247 -23.06 34.90 7.09
CA VAL A 247 -22.22 36.09 7.17
C VAL A 247 -22.41 36.96 5.94
N SER A 248 -22.30 38.28 6.13
CA SER A 248 -22.15 39.22 5.03
C SER A 248 -20.67 39.49 4.80
N ALA A 249 -20.21 39.33 3.57
CA ALA A 249 -18.86 39.69 3.14
C ALA A 249 -18.93 40.82 2.11
N GLU A 250 -18.18 41.89 2.35
CA GLU A 250 -17.99 42.94 1.34
C GLU A 250 -17.21 42.41 0.13
N LYS A 251 -17.33 43.08 -1.01
CA LYS A 251 -16.50 42.80 -2.18
C LYS A 251 -15.01 42.78 -1.79
N ASN A 252 -14.31 41.72 -2.19
CA ASN A 252 -12.90 41.41 -1.88
C ASN A 252 -12.62 41.09 -0.40
N GLN A 253 -13.64 40.91 0.43
CA GLN A 253 -13.49 40.47 1.81
C GLN A 253 -13.68 38.96 1.91
N THR A 254 -12.68 38.26 2.45
CA THR A 254 -12.72 36.81 2.58
C THR A 254 -13.51 36.37 3.82
N ALA A 255 -14.43 35.44 3.62
CA ALA A 255 -15.00 34.63 4.69
C ALA A 255 -14.17 33.34 4.83
N ARG A 256 -13.56 33.13 6.00
CA ARG A 256 -12.68 31.99 6.29
C ARG A 256 -13.36 31.02 7.24
N PHE A 257 -13.64 29.83 6.75
CA PHE A 257 -14.22 28.74 7.51
C PHE A 257 -13.15 27.69 7.85
N GLU A 258 -13.00 27.35 9.11
CA GLU A 258 -12.11 26.29 9.59
C GLU A 258 -12.94 25.16 10.20
N LYS A 259 -12.62 23.91 9.82
CA LYS A 259 -13.24 22.69 10.32
C LYS A 259 -12.15 21.75 10.84
N TYR A 260 -12.27 21.36 12.10
CA TYR A 260 -11.45 20.34 12.75
C TYR A 260 -12.33 19.11 12.95
N ALA A 261 -12.00 17.99 12.33
CA ALA A 261 -12.94 16.88 12.21
C ALA A 261 -12.23 15.56 11.94
N GLY A 262 -12.88 14.43 12.17
CA GLY A 262 -12.29 13.11 11.95
C GLY A 262 -12.95 12.02 12.78
N TYR A 263 -12.16 11.07 13.30
CA TYR A 263 -12.67 9.84 13.88
C TYR A 263 -11.98 9.44 15.20
N VAL A 264 -12.78 9.25 16.25
CA VAL A 264 -12.36 8.52 17.46
C VAL A 264 -13.05 7.15 17.45
N THR A 265 -12.30 6.07 17.66
CA THR A 265 -12.79 4.71 17.39
C THR A 265 -12.72 3.82 18.62
N SER A 266 -13.63 2.85 18.69
CA SER A 266 -13.59 1.80 19.71
C SER A 266 -12.45 0.79 19.49
N PHE A 267 -11.68 0.94 18.41
CA PHE A 267 -10.47 0.18 18.18
C PHE A 267 -9.35 0.63 19.14
N ASN A 268 -9.37 1.90 19.55
CA ASN A 268 -8.36 2.51 20.42
C ASN A 268 -8.92 2.94 21.79
N HIS A 269 -10.23 3.12 21.90
CA HIS A 269 -10.88 3.64 23.10
C HIS A 269 -12.06 2.76 23.55
N PRO A 270 -12.49 2.85 24.83
CA PRO A 270 -13.71 2.21 25.28
C PRO A 270 -14.95 2.72 24.51
N LYS A 271 -15.84 1.79 24.13
CA LYS A 271 -17.03 2.06 23.28
C LYS A 271 -17.96 3.14 23.84
N GLU A 272 -18.05 3.22 25.15
CA GLU A 272 -18.94 4.11 25.90
C GLU A 272 -18.34 5.49 26.18
N LYS A 273 -17.06 5.71 25.86
CA LYS A 273 -16.35 6.98 26.13
C LYS A 273 -15.96 7.76 24.88
N LEU A 274 -16.43 7.34 23.70
CA LEU A 274 -15.93 7.93 22.45
C LEU A 274 -16.16 9.44 22.35
N ILE A 275 -17.32 9.94 22.78
CA ILE A 275 -17.59 11.39 22.81
C ILE A 275 -16.67 12.10 23.81
N ASP A 276 -16.53 11.58 25.04
CA ASP A 276 -15.64 12.15 26.07
C ASP A 276 -14.18 12.25 25.59
N GLU A 277 -13.66 11.18 24.99
CA GLU A 277 -12.31 11.14 24.41
C GLU A 277 -12.18 12.15 23.26
N THR A 278 -13.23 12.30 22.45
CA THR A 278 -13.29 13.29 21.38
C THR A 278 -13.27 14.72 21.94
N GLU A 279 -14.01 15.01 23.00
CA GLU A 279 -14.00 16.33 23.63
C GLU A 279 -12.61 16.67 24.19
N GLN A 280 -11.93 15.71 24.84
CA GLN A 280 -10.56 15.92 25.32
C GLN A 280 -9.56 16.15 24.19
N LEU A 281 -9.72 15.44 23.07
CA LEU A 281 -8.92 15.68 21.87
C LEU A 281 -9.17 17.09 21.33
N LEU A 282 -10.43 17.49 21.12
CA LEU A 282 -10.80 18.79 20.57
C LEU A 282 -10.30 19.96 21.42
N LEU A 283 -10.28 19.85 22.75
CA LEU A 283 -9.68 20.86 23.63
C LEU A 283 -8.19 21.10 23.31
N LYS A 284 -7.43 20.04 23.00
CA LYS A 284 -6.01 20.16 22.59
C LYS A 284 -5.88 20.78 21.20
N ILE A 285 -6.69 20.31 20.25
CA ILE A 285 -6.66 20.77 18.85
C ILE A 285 -7.03 22.26 18.75
N ASN A 286 -8.05 22.71 19.48
CA ASN A 286 -8.47 24.11 19.49
C ASN A 286 -7.42 25.04 20.10
N ALA A 287 -6.66 24.58 21.10
CA ALA A 287 -5.60 25.37 21.70
C ALA A 287 -4.45 25.65 20.71
N LEU A 288 -4.23 24.75 19.73
CA LEU A 288 -3.25 24.92 18.66
C LEU A 288 -3.81 25.76 17.51
N GLY A 289 -5.04 25.47 17.07
CA GLY A 289 -5.64 26.08 15.90
C GLY A 289 -4.97 25.67 14.57
N PHE A 290 -5.52 26.16 13.46
CA PHE A 290 -5.13 25.71 12.11
C PHE A 290 -3.65 25.96 11.80
N ASP A 291 -3.15 27.16 12.08
CA ASP A 291 -1.81 27.56 11.62
C ASP A 291 -0.70 26.79 12.34
N GLU A 292 -0.87 26.49 13.64
CA GLU A 292 0.10 25.67 14.37
C GLU A 292 -0.01 24.18 13.97
N LEU A 293 -1.23 23.65 13.75
CA LEU A 293 -1.39 22.29 13.23
C LEU A 293 -0.77 22.11 11.84
N LEU A 294 -0.91 23.12 10.96
CA LEU A 294 -0.28 23.13 9.65
C LEU A 294 1.25 23.19 9.76
N LYS A 295 1.78 23.96 10.71
CA LYS A 295 3.21 23.99 11.00
C LYS A 295 3.71 22.61 11.47
N ASN A 296 3.02 21.98 12.43
CA ASN A 296 3.38 20.65 12.92
C ASN A 296 3.34 19.62 11.78
N GLN A 297 2.32 19.67 10.91
CA GLN A 297 2.24 18.82 9.72
C GLN A 297 3.48 18.95 8.82
N LYS A 298 3.94 20.17 8.57
CA LYS A 298 5.15 20.43 7.77
C LYS A 298 6.41 19.87 8.42
N GLU A 299 6.51 20.00 9.74
CA GLU A 299 7.65 19.48 10.52
C GLU A 299 7.65 17.94 10.51
N ASP A 300 6.50 17.31 10.74
CA ASP A 300 6.35 15.84 10.71
C ASP A 300 6.69 15.27 9.33
N TRP A 301 6.22 15.89 8.25
CA TRP A 301 6.58 15.47 6.89
C TRP A 301 8.05 15.71 6.57
N ALA A 302 8.66 16.78 7.09
CA ALA A 302 10.09 17.00 6.95
C ALA A 302 10.89 15.86 7.60
N GLU A 303 10.48 15.35 8.76
CA GLU A 303 11.11 14.18 9.38
C GLU A 303 10.94 12.91 8.54
N VAL A 304 9.77 12.67 7.94
CA VAL A 304 9.57 11.55 7.01
C VAL A 304 10.53 11.66 5.82
N TRP A 305 10.61 12.84 5.19
CA TRP A 305 11.44 13.06 4.02
C TRP A 305 12.94 13.04 4.31
N LYS A 306 13.39 13.36 5.53
CA LYS A 306 14.80 13.21 5.92
C LYS A 306 15.32 11.80 5.70
N MET A 307 14.48 10.79 5.89
CA MET A 307 14.86 9.39 5.72
C MET A 307 14.39 8.79 4.39
N ALA A 308 13.16 9.09 3.95
CA ALA A 308 12.56 8.40 2.83
C ALA A 308 12.83 9.02 1.45
N ASP A 309 13.31 10.27 1.36
CA ASP A 309 13.47 10.95 0.05
C ASP A 309 14.46 10.22 -0.87
N ILE A 310 14.10 10.23 -2.16
CA ILE A 310 14.98 9.85 -3.26
C ILE A 310 15.10 11.05 -4.18
N THR A 311 16.32 11.54 -4.39
CA THR A 311 16.57 12.61 -5.34
C THR A 311 16.91 12.04 -6.70
N ILE A 312 16.40 12.66 -7.77
CA ILE A 312 16.71 12.35 -9.17
C ILE A 312 17.01 13.68 -9.87
N GLU A 313 18.18 13.77 -10.48
CA GLU A 313 18.62 14.94 -11.24
C GLU A 313 18.50 14.66 -12.74
N GLY A 314 17.99 15.63 -13.51
CA GLY A 314 17.85 15.54 -14.97
C GLY A 314 16.45 15.11 -15.46
N ASP A 315 15.61 14.54 -14.60
CA ASP A 315 14.27 14.06 -14.95
C ASP A 315 13.21 14.40 -13.88
N VAL A 316 12.50 15.52 -14.10
CA VAL A 316 11.47 16.01 -13.16
C VAL A 316 10.27 15.06 -13.10
N LYS A 317 9.90 14.39 -14.20
CA LYS A 317 8.76 13.46 -14.19
C LYS A 317 9.08 12.21 -13.37
N ALA A 318 10.30 11.69 -13.43
CA ALA A 318 10.76 10.61 -12.56
C ALA A 318 10.86 11.06 -11.09
N GLN A 319 11.39 12.26 -10.83
CA GLN A 319 11.48 12.82 -9.48
C GLN A 319 10.10 12.99 -8.83
N GLN A 320 9.12 13.53 -9.57
CA GLN A 320 7.73 13.66 -9.13
C GLN A 320 7.13 12.29 -8.79
N ALA A 321 7.34 11.31 -9.67
CA ALA A 321 6.79 9.97 -9.54
C ALA A 321 7.30 9.22 -8.30
N ILE A 322 8.62 9.20 -8.08
CA ILE A 322 9.17 8.50 -6.91
C ILE A 322 8.70 9.15 -5.60
N ARG A 323 8.64 10.49 -5.53
CA ARG A 323 8.13 11.19 -4.34
C ARG A 323 6.64 10.95 -4.14
N PHE A 324 5.84 10.89 -5.20
CA PHE A 324 4.43 10.52 -5.09
C PHE A 324 4.23 9.14 -4.47
N ASN A 325 5.01 8.17 -4.94
CA ASN A 325 4.93 6.79 -4.49
C ASN A 325 5.36 6.66 -3.01
N ILE A 326 6.45 7.32 -2.63
CA ILE A 326 6.91 7.36 -1.22
C ILE A 326 5.91 8.08 -0.33
N PHE A 327 5.35 9.21 -0.79
CA PHE A 327 4.34 9.98 -0.06
C PHE A 327 3.14 9.10 0.26
N GLN A 328 2.56 8.45 -0.74
CA GLN A 328 1.36 7.62 -0.58
C GLN A 328 1.58 6.35 0.28
N LEU A 329 2.77 5.74 0.21
CA LEU A 329 3.15 4.66 1.15
C LEU A 329 3.11 5.14 2.60
N ASN A 330 3.75 6.29 2.88
CA ASN A 330 3.79 6.88 4.23
C ASN A 330 2.42 7.35 4.72
N GLN A 331 1.52 7.77 3.82
CA GLN A 331 0.13 8.08 4.14
C GLN A 331 -0.69 6.84 4.52
N THR A 332 -0.35 5.69 3.94
CA THR A 332 -1.12 4.44 4.13
C THR A 332 -0.68 3.71 5.39
N TYR A 333 0.62 3.66 5.68
CA TYR A 333 1.13 2.96 6.87
C TYR A 333 2.30 3.72 7.49
N SER A 334 2.11 4.13 8.75
CA SER A 334 3.12 4.86 9.53
C SER A 334 4.02 3.93 10.35
N GLY A 335 3.58 2.69 10.60
CA GLY A 335 4.26 1.74 11.48
C GLY A 335 3.96 1.89 12.97
N LYS A 336 3.14 2.87 13.37
CA LYS A 336 2.78 3.15 14.77
C LYS A 336 1.89 2.07 15.39
N ASP A 337 0.99 1.46 14.61
CA ASP A 337 0.05 0.45 15.07
C ASP A 337 0.38 -0.93 14.49
N ALA A 338 0.79 -1.86 15.35
CA ALA A 338 1.13 -3.23 14.97
C ALA A 338 -0.09 -4.09 14.57
N ARG A 339 -1.31 -3.60 14.78
CA ARG A 339 -2.56 -4.27 14.38
C ARG A 339 -2.99 -3.92 12.96
N LEU A 340 -2.36 -2.93 12.33
CA LEU A 340 -2.67 -2.49 10.97
C LEU A 340 -1.70 -3.08 9.95
N ASN A 341 -2.11 -3.02 8.68
CA ASN A 341 -1.33 -3.48 7.54
C ASN A 341 -1.61 -2.58 6.32
N ILE A 342 -1.08 -2.92 5.15
CA ILE A 342 -1.10 -2.11 3.94
C ILE A 342 -2.05 -2.75 2.94
N GLY A 343 -3.20 -2.11 2.70
CA GLY A 343 -4.13 -2.53 1.66
C GLY A 343 -3.59 -2.24 0.24
N PRO A 344 -3.90 -3.06 -0.79
CA PRO A 344 -3.44 -2.84 -2.16
C PRO A 344 -3.76 -1.44 -2.72
N LYS A 345 -4.90 -0.86 -2.34
CA LYS A 345 -5.28 0.53 -2.66
C LYS A 345 -5.26 1.49 -1.46
N GLY A 346 -4.71 1.07 -0.34
CA GLY A 346 -4.65 1.83 0.91
C GLY A 346 -6.01 2.45 1.27
N PHE A 347 -6.01 3.77 1.52
CA PHE A 347 -7.21 4.54 1.86
C PHE A 347 -7.72 5.40 0.68
N THR A 348 -7.59 4.89 -0.55
CA THR A 348 -7.88 5.69 -1.77
C THR A 348 -9.04 5.15 -2.60
N GLY A 349 -9.61 4.01 -2.22
CA GLY A 349 -10.70 3.35 -2.94
C GLY A 349 -11.14 2.05 -2.26
N GLU A 350 -12.19 1.44 -2.79
CA GLU A 350 -12.80 0.24 -2.19
C GLU A 350 -12.32 -1.09 -2.80
N LYS A 351 -11.81 -1.09 -4.05
CA LYS A 351 -11.34 -2.32 -4.72
C LYS A 351 -10.22 -2.98 -3.90
N TYR A 352 -10.28 -4.32 -3.80
CA TYR A 352 -9.47 -5.18 -2.92
C TYR A 352 -9.78 -5.07 -1.41
N GLY A 353 -10.77 -4.26 -1.01
CA GLY A 353 -11.30 -4.21 0.34
C GLY A 353 -10.37 -3.61 1.40
N GLY A 354 -9.26 -2.98 1.02
CA GLY A 354 -8.26 -2.49 1.99
C GLY A 354 -7.61 -3.60 2.83
N SER A 355 -7.73 -4.86 2.40
CA SER A 355 -7.28 -6.05 3.12
C SER A 355 -5.78 -6.29 2.99
N THR A 356 -5.25 -7.15 3.84
CA THR A 356 -3.86 -7.61 3.80
C THR A 356 -3.66 -8.73 2.77
N TYR A 357 -2.61 -8.63 1.96
CA TYR A 357 -2.16 -9.60 0.95
C TYR A 357 -0.68 -9.95 1.15
N TRP A 358 -0.15 -10.90 0.36
CA TRP A 358 1.28 -11.25 0.34
C TRP A 358 2.19 -10.11 -0.15
N ASP A 359 1.62 -9.09 -0.80
CA ASP A 359 2.26 -7.85 -1.20
C ASP A 359 3.12 -7.23 -0.09
N THR A 360 2.61 -7.25 1.15
CA THR A 360 3.27 -6.66 2.30
C THR A 360 4.63 -7.28 2.54
N GLU A 361 4.68 -8.61 2.59
CA GLU A 361 5.90 -9.36 2.87
C GLU A 361 6.86 -9.37 1.67
N ALA A 362 6.33 -9.46 0.46
CA ALA A 362 7.13 -9.59 -0.75
C ALA A 362 7.68 -8.26 -1.30
N TYR A 363 6.98 -7.13 -1.08
CA TYR A 363 7.31 -5.84 -1.72
C TYR A 363 7.40 -4.67 -0.75
N CYS A 364 6.49 -4.57 0.23
CA CYS A 364 6.46 -3.40 1.11
C CYS A 364 7.51 -3.45 2.23
N LEU A 365 7.79 -4.64 2.77
CA LEU A 365 8.67 -4.81 3.92
C LEU A 365 10.08 -4.23 3.71
N PRO A 366 10.76 -4.41 2.56
CA PRO A 366 12.06 -3.79 2.30
C PRO A 366 12.05 -2.27 2.46
N PHE A 367 11.01 -1.58 1.95
CA PHE A 367 10.86 -0.14 2.06
C PHE A 367 10.74 0.30 3.52
N TYR A 368 9.83 -0.29 4.30
CA TYR A 368 9.62 0.11 5.70
C TYR A 368 10.82 -0.20 6.58
N MET A 369 11.46 -1.34 6.35
CA MET A 369 12.67 -1.73 7.07
C MET A 369 13.83 -0.76 6.80
N ALA A 370 13.98 -0.29 5.57
CA ALA A 370 15.04 0.64 5.19
C ALA A 370 14.74 2.09 5.58
N THR A 371 13.47 2.53 5.60
CA THR A 371 13.11 3.96 5.72
C THR A 371 12.48 4.38 7.04
N LYS A 372 11.99 3.45 7.87
CA LYS A 372 11.42 3.78 9.19
C LYS A 372 12.35 3.35 10.32
N ASN A 373 12.48 2.04 10.53
CA ASN A 373 13.41 1.36 11.43
C ASN A 373 13.05 -0.14 11.48
N ALA A 374 13.83 -0.91 12.25
CA ALA A 374 13.57 -2.33 12.47
C ALA A 374 12.23 -2.60 13.19
N GLU A 375 11.78 -1.72 14.09
CA GLU A 375 10.55 -1.93 14.86
C GLU A 375 9.30 -1.95 13.97
N VAL A 376 9.23 -1.08 12.95
CA VAL A 376 8.12 -1.07 11.99
C VAL A 376 8.07 -2.37 11.18
N ALA A 377 9.22 -2.86 10.71
CA ALA A 377 9.29 -4.16 10.02
C ALA A 377 8.89 -5.32 10.96
N ARG A 378 9.31 -5.26 12.23
CA ARG A 378 8.95 -6.22 13.27
C ARG A 378 7.44 -6.20 13.55
N ASN A 379 6.78 -5.03 13.50
CA ASN A 379 5.34 -4.90 13.66
C ASN A 379 4.56 -5.60 12.53
N LEU A 380 5.00 -5.46 11.28
CA LEU A 380 4.42 -6.19 10.15
C LEU A 380 4.58 -7.72 10.29
N LEU A 381 5.71 -8.19 10.83
CA LEU A 381 5.90 -9.61 11.13
C LEU A 381 5.08 -10.08 12.34
N LYS A 382 4.93 -9.23 13.36
CA LYS A 382 4.07 -9.50 14.53
C LYS A 382 2.61 -9.64 14.10
N TYR A 383 2.14 -8.81 13.18
CA TYR A 383 0.80 -8.90 12.61
C TYR A 383 0.50 -10.32 12.07
N ARG A 384 1.46 -10.94 11.35
CA ARG A 384 1.32 -12.33 10.88
C ARG A 384 1.43 -13.36 12.00
N TYR A 385 2.27 -13.14 13.00
CA TYR A 385 2.35 -14.03 14.16
C TYR A 385 1.04 -14.05 14.95
N ASP A 386 0.43 -12.89 15.21
CA ASP A 386 -0.84 -12.77 15.94
C ASP A 386 -1.99 -13.49 15.19
N GLN A 387 -1.85 -13.70 13.88
CA GLN A 387 -2.79 -14.40 13.01
C GLN A 387 -2.49 -15.90 12.82
N LEU A 388 -1.42 -16.44 13.41
CA LEU A 388 -1.00 -17.83 13.21
C LEU A 388 -2.10 -18.85 13.54
N GLY A 389 -2.88 -18.61 14.61
CA GLY A 389 -4.01 -19.48 14.96
C GLY A 389 -5.05 -19.57 13.85
N LYS A 390 -5.38 -18.43 13.21
CA LYS A 390 -6.32 -18.38 12.08
C LYS A 390 -5.74 -19.00 10.81
N ALA A 391 -4.44 -18.85 10.57
CA ALA A 391 -3.77 -19.56 9.48
C ALA A 391 -3.84 -21.10 9.66
N ILE A 392 -3.76 -21.59 10.90
CA ILE A 392 -3.98 -23.02 11.21
C ILE A 392 -5.43 -23.42 10.93
N GLU A 393 -6.42 -22.63 11.38
CA GLU A 393 -7.83 -22.88 11.09
C GLU A 393 -8.12 -22.92 9.58
N ASN A 394 -7.51 -22.02 8.79
CA ASN A 394 -7.63 -22.01 7.33
C ASN A 394 -7.10 -23.31 6.70
N ALA A 395 -5.94 -23.79 7.18
CA ALA A 395 -5.38 -25.07 6.75
C ALA A 395 -6.27 -26.26 7.15
N GLU A 396 -6.84 -26.27 8.36
CA GLU A 396 -7.74 -27.33 8.82
C GLU A 396 -9.02 -27.44 7.96
N LYS A 397 -9.57 -26.31 7.51
CA LYS A 397 -10.70 -26.27 6.57
C LYS A 397 -10.42 -26.99 5.25
N LEU A 398 -9.14 -27.07 4.85
CA LEU A 398 -8.68 -27.76 3.63
C LEU A 398 -8.14 -29.17 3.91
N GLY A 399 -8.30 -29.67 5.14
CA GLY A 399 -7.94 -31.04 5.52
C GLY A 399 -6.51 -31.24 6.02
N PHE A 400 -5.73 -30.16 6.19
CA PHE A 400 -4.41 -30.21 6.83
C PHE A 400 -4.56 -30.35 8.35
N LYS A 401 -3.54 -30.90 9.01
CA LYS A 401 -3.62 -31.27 10.44
C LYS A 401 -2.35 -30.89 11.20
N ASN A 402 -2.36 -31.15 12.51
CA ASN A 402 -1.20 -31.04 13.41
C ASN A 402 -0.59 -29.64 13.47
N GLY A 403 -1.40 -28.59 13.32
CA GLY A 403 -0.91 -27.21 13.35
C GLY A 403 -0.15 -26.78 12.09
N ALA A 404 -0.42 -27.41 10.93
CA ALA A 404 -0.07 -26.82 9.64
C ALA A 404 -0.77 -25.47 9.49
N ALA A 405 -0.05 -24.45 9.04
CA ALA A 405 -0.58 -23.11 8.86
C ALA A 405 -0.61 -22.76 7.37
N LEU A 406 -1.78 -22.36 6.87
CA LEU A 406 -1.95 -21.75 5.55
C LEU A 406 -2.43 -20.31 5.77
N TYR A 407 -1.52 -19.37 5.58
CA TYR A 407 -1.89 -17.97 5.63
C TYR A 407 -2.86 -17.64 4.48
N PRO A 408 -3.83 -16.76 4.73
CA PRO A 408 -4.83 -16.41 3.73
C PRO A 408 -4.24 -15.59 2.59
N MET A 409 -4.86 -15.66 1.42
CA MET A 409 -4.58 -14.73 0.31
C MET A 409 -5.04 -13.32 0.68
N VAL A 410 -6.24 -13.21 1.26
CA VAL A 410 -6.86 -11.93 1.63
C VAL A 410 -7.33 -11.99 3.07
N THR A 411 -6.96 -11.02 3.90
CA THR A 411 -7.44 -11.01 5.29
C THR A 411 -7.41 -9.66 5.99
N MET A 412 -8.20 -9.55 7.07
CA MET A 412 -8.11 -8.49 8.08
C MET A 412 -7.63 -9.01 9.44
N ASN A 413 -8.05 -10.23 9.81
CA ASN A 413 -7.89 -10.82 11.15
C ASN A 413 -7.20 -12.19 11.14
N GLY A 414 -6.74 -12.66 9.98
CA GLY A 414 -6.10 -13.96 9.76
C GLY A 414 -7.01 -15.00 9.08
N GLU A 415 -8.33 -14.81 9.08
CA GLU A 415 -9.24 -15.66 8.32
C GLU A 415 -9.15 -15.35 6.82
N GLU A 416 -9.24 -16.39 5.99
CA GLU A 416 -9.33 -16.21 4.54
C GLU A 416 -10.59 -15.42 4.18
N CYS A 417 -10.48 -14.55 3.18
CA CYS A 417 -11.57 -13.73 2.66
C CYS A 417 -11.75 -13.92 1.15
N HIS A 418 -10.76 -14.47 0.43
CA HIS A 418 -10.83 -14.66 -1.01
C HIS A 418 -11.79 -15.80 -1.39
N ASN A 419 -12.53 -15.66 -2.49
CA ASN A 419 -13.65 -16.54 -2.85
C ASN A 419 -13.56 -17.18 -4.26
N GLU A 420 -12.36 -17.32 -4.81
CA GLU A 420 -12.09 -18.07 -6.06
C GLU A 420 -11.10 -19.20 -5.78
N TRP A 421 -11.49 -20.45 -6.04
CA TRP A 421 -10.79 -21.65 -5.56
C TRP A 421 -9.36 -21.75 -6.12
N GLU A 422 -9.16 -21.31 -7.36
CA GLU A 422 -7.88 -21.23 -8.05
C GLU A 422 -6.87 -20.30 -7.35
N ILE A 423 -7.34 -19.39 -6.49
CA ILE A 423 -6.50 -18.47 -5.73
C ILE A 423 -6.53 -18.83 -4.24
N THR A 424 -7.74 -18.91 -3.68
CA THR A 424 -8.01 -19.17 -2.27
C THR A 424 -7.32 -20.44 -1.79
N PHE A 425 -7.37 -21.52 -2.56
CA PHE A 425 -6.82 -22.82 -2.14
C PHE A 425 -5.47 -23.13 -2.78
N GLU A 426 -5.19 -22.54 -3.94
CA GLU A 426 -4.10 -23.00 -4.82
C GLU A 426 -2.94 -22.00 -4.94
N GLU A 427 -3.13 -20.71 -4.64
CA GLU A 427 -2.05 -19.71 -4.68
C GLU A 427 -1.18 -19.71 -3.41
N ILE A 428 -0.62 -20.88 -3.11
CA ILE A 428 -0.04 -21.21 -1.81
C ILE A 428 1.40 -20.69 -1.62
N HIS A 429 2.01 -20.11 -2.66
CA HIS A 429 3.35 -19.51 -2.58
C HIS A 429 3.42 -18.35 -1.57
N ARG A 430 2.27 -17.74 -1.24
CA ARG A 430 2.12 -16.72 -0.18
C ARG A 430 2.66 -17.15 1.19
N ASN A 431 2.58 -18.44 1.55
CA ASN A 431 3.22 -18.96 2.76
C ASN A 431 4.75 -18.79 2.70
N GLY A 432 5.31 -18.96 1.51
CA GLY A 432 6.72 -18.74 1.23
C GLY A 432 7.14 -17.28 1.42
N ALA A 433 6.33 -16.33 0.94
CA ALA A 433 6.58 -14.90 1.13
C ALA A 433 6.69 -14.51 2.62
N ILE A 434 5.83 -15.08 3.47
CA ILE A 434 5.86 -14.83 4.93
C ILE A 434 7.13 -15.37 5.57
N ALA A 435 7.52 -16.61 5.26
CA ALA A 435 8.78 -17.17 5.76
C ALA A 435 10.01 -16.38 5.24
N PHE A 436 9.97 -15.94 3.99
CA PHE A 436 11.02 -15.11 3.40
C PHE A 436 11.11 -13.75 4.06
N ALA A 437 9.99 -13.13 4.44
CA ALA A 437 9.96 -11.88 5.18
C ALA A 437 10.63 -12.00 6.56
N ILE A 438 10.42 -13.11 7.28
CA ILE A 438 11.12 -13.40 8.55
C ILE A 438 12.62 -13.51 8.31
N TYR A 439 13.04 -14.24 7.27
CA TYR A 439 14.44 -14.33 6.87
C TYR A 439 15.05 -12.97 6.51
N ASN A 440 14.33 -12.18 5.71
CA ASN A 440 14.79 -10.88 5.24
C ASN A 440 14.94 -9.88 6.39
N TYR A 441 14.01 -9.92 7.36
CA TYR A 441 14.12 -9.14 8.59
C TYR A 441 15.40 -9.48 9.35
N VAL A 442 15.58 -10.76 9.71
CA VAL A 442 16.73 -11.21 10.50
C VAL A 442 18.05 -10.85 9.82
N ARG A 443 18.18 -11.10 8.51
CA ARG A 443 19.44 -10.88 7.80
C ARG A 443 19.78 -9.39 7.68
N TYR A 444 18.79 -8.52 7.53
CA TYR A 444 18.98 -7.08 7.40
C TYR A 444 19.23 -6.42 8.76
N THR A 445 18.38 -6.67 9.76
CA THR A 445 18.44 -6.01 11.08
C THR A 445 19.45 -6.64 12.02
N ASN A 446 19.83 -7.90 11.78
CA ASN A 446 20.55 -8.76 12.73
C ASN A 446 19.79 -9.02 14.04
N ASP A 447 18.49 -8.69 14.08
CA ASP A 447 17.64 -9.01 15.22
C ASP A 447 17.10 -10.44 15.07
N PHE A 448 17.83 -11.39 15.66
CA PHE A 448 17.37 -12.76 15.75
C PHE A 448 16.35 -12.97 16.87
N SER A 449 16.12 -12.03 17.79
CA SER A 449 15.23 -12.24 18.95
C SER A 449 13.77 -12.44 18.54
N TYR A 450 13.35 -11.85 17.41
CA TYR A 450 12.04 -12.11 16.81
C TYR A 450 11.77 -13.61 16.58
N VAL A 451 12.78 -14.40 16.21
CA VAL A 451 12.61 -15.83 15.87
C VAL A 451 12.20 -16.67 17.09
N PRO A 452 12.95 -16.73 18.21
CA PRO A 452 12.50 -17.45 19.40
C PRO A 452 11.25 -16.81 20.02
N GLU A 453 11.09 -15.48 19.99
CA GLU A 453 9.91 -14.84 20.59
C GLU A 453 8.61 -15.19 19.84
N MET A 454 8.66 -15.29 18.50
CA MET A 454 7.48 -15.44 17.64
C MET A 454 7.74 -16.27 16.38
N GLY A 455 8.75 -15.88 15.58
CA GLY A 455 8.92 -16.33 14.20
C GLY A 455 9.07 -17.84 14.01
N LEU A 456 9.68 -18.55 14.96
CA LEU A 456 9.89 -20.00 14.86
C LEU A 456 8.56 -20.76 14.91
N GLU A 457 7.55 -20.28 15.64
CA GLU A 457 6.22 -20.89 15.65
C GLU A 457 5.54 -20.78 14.28
N VAL A 458 5.70 -19.62 13.63
CA VAL A 458 5.21 -19.38 12.25
C VAL A 458 5.90 -20.31 11.26
N LEU A 459 7.23 -20.39 11.32
CA LEU A 459 8.04 -21.24 10.44
C LEU A 459 7.70 -22.73 10.60
N ILE A 460 7.45 -23.20 11.83
CA ILE A 460 6.98 -24.57 12.10
C ILE A 460 5.62 -24.82 11.44
N GLY A 461 4.66 -23.91 11.60
CA GLY A 461 3.34 -24.04 10.97
C GLY A 461 3.44 -24.11 9.44
N ILE A 462 4.28 -23.29 8.83
CA ILE A 462 4.53 -23.27 7.38
C ILE A 462 5.23 -24.55 6.91
N ALA A 463 6.25 -25.03 7.63
CA ALA A 463 6.96 -26.27 7.28
C ALA A 463 6.03 -27.49 7.34
N ARG A 464 5.14 -27.55 8.35
CA ARG A 464 4.08 -28.57 8.46
C ARG A 464 3.12 -28.55 7.28
N PHE A 465 2.72 -27.35 6.84
CA PHE A 465 1.88 -27.19 5.66
C PHE A 465 2.59 -27.75 4.42
N TRP A 466 3.83 -27.34 4.15
CA TRP A 466 4.58 -27.81 2.98
C TRP A 466 4.81 -29.32 2.97
N HIS A 467 5.18 -29.89 4.11
CA HIS A 467 5.33 -31.34 4.25
C HIS A 467 4.03 -32.10 3.92
N GLN A 468 2.87 -31.60 4.37
CA GLN A 468 1.57 -32.24 4.11
C GLN A 468 1.02 -31.94 2.70
N ARG A 469 1.40 -30.81 2.10
CA ARG A 469 0.93 -30.37 0.79
C ARG A 469 1.68 -31.03 -0.37
N ALA A 470 2.94 -31.39 -0.15
CA ALA A 470 3.75 -32.13 -1.10
C ALA A 470 3.29 -33.59 -1.21
N THR A 471 3.40 -34.16 -2.41
CA THR A 471 3.05 -35.56 -2.70
C THR A 471 4.28 -36.28 -3.22
N PHE A 472 4.59 -37.47 -2.69
CA PHE A 472 5.64 -38.30 -3.27
C PHE A 472 5.14 -38.99 -4.54
N SER A 473 5.69 -38.62 -5.70
CA SER A 473 5.40 -39.24 -6.98
C SER A 473 6.27 -40.49 -7.14
N THR A 474 5.65 -41.67 -7.19
CA THR A 474 6.35 -42.94 -7.44
C THR A 474 6.88 -43.06 -8.86
N ASP A 475 6.24 -42.37 -9.83
CA ASP A 475 6.68 -42.32 -11.22
C ASP A 475 7.98 -41.52 -11.38
N ARG A 476 8.06 -40.35 -10.73
CA ARG A 476 9.24 -39.48 -10.76
C ARG A 476 10.29 -39.80 -9.70
N ASN A 477 9.93 -40.61 -8.70
CA ASN A 477 10.72 -40.87 -7.50
C ASN A 477 11.16 -39.56 -6.80
N LYS A 478 10.24 -38.60 -6.71
CA LYS A 478 10.45 -37.24 -6.18
C LYS A 478 9.18 -36.71 -5.53
N TYR A 479 9.32 -35.76 -4.61
CA TYR A 479 8.19 -34.96 -4.14
C TYR A 479 7.78 -33.93 -5.19
N VAL A 480 6.48 -33.83 -5.42
CA VAL A 480 5.82 -32.90 -6.34
C VAL A 480 4.78 -32.09 -5.58
N ILE A 481 4.44 -30.91 -6.09
CA ILE A 481 3.30 -30.13 -5.59
C ILE A 481 2.34 -29.93 -6.76
N LEU A 482 1.15 -30.52 -6.62
CA LEU A 482 0.14 -30.61 -7.67
C LEU A 482 -1.03 -29.66 -7.40
N GLY A 483 -1.72 -29.18 -8.44
CA GLY A 483 -2.91 -28.33 -8.34
C GLY A 483 -2.64 -27.01 -7.59
N VAL A 484 -1.80 -26.17 -8.16
CA VAL A 484 -1.40 -24.88 -7.59
C VAL A 484 -1.62 -23.75 -8.60
N THR A 485 -1.59 -22.52 -8.10
CA THR A 485 -1.45 -21.30 -8.87
C THR A 485 -0.16 -20.61 -8.39
N GLY A 486 0.73 -20.25 -9.31
CA GLY A 486 1.92 -19.47 -8.98
C GLY A 486 1.60 -17.97 -8.88
N PRO A 487 2.61 -17.09 -8.66
CA PRO A 487 2.42 -15.66 -8.82
C PRO A 487 1.81 -15.27 -10.18
N ASN A 488 2.06 -16.05 -11.23
CA ASN A 488 1.34 -15.91 -12.48
C ASN A 488 -0.07 -16.50 -12.38
N GLU A 489 -1.03 -15.67 -11.98
CA GLU A 489 -2.46 -16.04 -11.88
C GLU A 489 -3.12 -16.39 -13.22
N TYR A 490 -2.42 -16.23 -14.37
CA TYR A 490 -2.89 -16.73 -15.67
C TYR A 490 -2.55 -18.20 -15.90
N GLU A 491 -2.13 -18.90 -14.85
CA GLU A 491 -1.94 -20.34 -14.82
C GLU A 491 -2.61 -20.88 -13.56
N ASN A 492 -3.73 -21.60 -13.71
CA ASN A 492 -4.51 -22.13 -12.59
C ASN A 492 -4.53 -23.65 -12.61
N ASN A 493 -4.59 -24.26 -11.43
CA ASN A 493 -4.60 -25.72 -11.25
C ASN A 493 -3.45 -26.44 -11.97
N ILE A 494 -2.29 -25.77 -12.03
CA ILE A 494 -1.08 -26.31 -12.66
C ILE A 494 -0.30 -27.20 -11.70
N ASN A 495 0.67 -27.94 -12.23
CA ASN A 495 1.51 -28.86 -11.46
C ASN A 495 2.96 -28.41 -11.47
N ASN A 496 3.61 -28.54 -10.32
CA ASN A 496 5.04 -28.31 -10.14
C ASN A 496 5.47 -26.91 -10.56
N ASN A 497 4.73 -25.88 -10.13
CA ASN A 497 5.18 -24.51 -10.34
C ASN A 497 6.59 -24.34 -9.76
N PHE A 498 7.56 -23.93 -10.57
CA PHE A 498 8.98 -23.91 -10.15
C PHE A 498 9.18 -23.07 -8.89
N TYR A 499 8.64 -21.85 -8.86
CA TYR A 499 8.77 -20.95 -7.72
C TYR A 499 8.14 -21.53 -6.45
N THR A 500 6.92 -22.07 -6.55
CA THR A 500 6.21 -22.71 -5.43
C THR A 500 7.00 -23.90 -4.88
N ASN A 501 7.50 -24.78 -5.74
CA ASN A 501 8.32 -25.92 -5.32
C ASN A 501 9.61 -25.47 -4.64
N TYR A 502 10.28 -24.46 -5.21
CA TYR A 502 11.54 -23.94 -4.70
C TYR A 502 11.37 -23.30 -3.32
N ILE A 503 10.39 -22.41 -3.19
CA ILE A 503 10.14 -21.72 -1.92
C ILE A 503 9.63 -22.67 -0.84
N ALA A 504 8.87 -23.71 -1.19
CA ALA A 504 8.46 -24.75 -0.24
C ALA A 504 9.65 -25.50 0.37
N ALA A 505 10.57 -25.97 -0.48
CA ALA A 505 11.79 -26.65 -0.02
C ALA A 505 12.68 -25.70 0.78
N TRP A 506 12.79 -24.43 0.37
CA TRP A 506 13.54 -23.41 1.10
C TRP A 506 12.94 -23.12 2.48
N CYS A 507 11.62 -22.97 2.60
CA CYS A 507 10.93 -22.74 3.88
C CYS A 507 11.22 -23.84 4.91
N ILE A 508 11.19 -25.09 4.48
CA ILE A 508 11.48 -26.24 5.35
C ILE A 508 12.93 -26.18 5.86
N LYS A 509 13.89 -25.93 4.96
CA LYS A 509 15.31 -25.83 5.31
C LYS A 509 15.55 -24.66 6.28
N TYR A 510 14.97 -23.50 6.00
CA TYR A 510 15.08 -22.33 6.86
C TYR A 510 14.44 -22.55 8.25
N ALA A 511 13.28 -23.21 8.31
CA ALA A 511 12.65 -23.58 9.58
C ALA A 511 13.57 -24.49 10.42
N LYS A 512 14.24 -25.46 9.78
CA LYS A 512 15.22 -26.33 10.45
C LYS A 512 16.43 -25.54 10.96
N GLU A 513 16.99 -24.65 10.14
CA GLU A 513 18.12 -23.79 10.54
C GLU A 513 17.77 -22.92 11.76
N CYS A 514 16.59 -22.28 11.74
CA CYS A 514 16.09 -21.50 12.86
C CYS A 514 15.89 -22.35 14.12
N LEU A 515 15.30 -23.55 13.97
CA LEU A 515 15.08 -24.47 15.07
C LEU A 515 16.40 -24.87 15.74
N ASP A 516 17.42 -25.23 14.96
CA ASP A 516 18.75 -25.58 15.49
C ASP A 516 19.39 -24.41 16.23
N LYS A 517 19.33 -23.22 15.63
CA LYS A 517 19.88 -22.02 16.25
C LYS A 517 19.16 -21.68 17.57
N VAL A 518 17.84 -21.76 17.61
CA VAL A 518 17.05 -21.57 18.83
C VAL A 518 17.37 -22.65 19.88
N LYS A 519 17.50 -23.92 19.48
CA LYS A 519 17.91 -25.03 20.38
C LYS A 519 19.27 -24.77 21.03
N THR A 520 20.23 -24.24 20.27
CA THR A 520 21.60 -23.99 20.77
C THR A 520 21.76 -22.69 21.55
N SER A 521 21.04 -21.63 21.20
CA SER A 521 21.26 -20.28 21.74
C SER A 521 20.12 -19.74 22.62
N TYR A 522 18.94 -20.35 22.61
CA TYR A 522 17.72 -19.89 23.29
C TYR A 522 16.96 -21.08 23.91
N GLY A 523 17.60 -21.78 24.85
CA GLY A 523 17.10 -23.06 25.40
C GLY A 523 15.71 -22.99 26.03
N ASP A 524 15.38 -21.91 26.75
CA ASP A 524 14.07 -21.74 27.40
C ASP A 524 12.96 -21.54 26.35
N ASP A 525 13.20 -20.70 25.35
CA ASP A 525 12.28 -20.53 24.22
C ASP A 525 12.13 -21.80 23.41
N PHE A 526 13.23 -22.53 23.18
CA PHE A 526 13.18 -23.84 22.53
C PHE A 526 12.23 -24.78 23.28
N GLN A 527 12.38 -24.92 24.60
CA GLN A 527 11.49 -25.79 25.40
C GLN A 527 10.03 -25.34 25.34
N ARG A 528 9.77 -24.02 25.41
CA ARG A 528 8.43 -23.45 25.28
C ARG A 528 7.81 -23.77 23.93
N ILE A 529 8.53 -23.52 22.84
CA ILE A 529 8.08 -23.73 21.46
C ILE A 529 7.91 -25.22 21.18
N TRP A 530 8.88 -26.05 21.59
CA TRP A 530 8.83 -27.50 21.43
C TRP A 530 7.58 -28.09 22.10
N LYS A 531 7.29 -27.67 23.33
CA LYS A 531 6.08 -28.07 24.05
C LYS A 531 4.80 -27.52 23.41
N LYS A 532 4.77 -26.23 23.03
CA LYS A 532 3.59 -25.56 22.46
C LYS A 532 3.20 -26.14 21.10
N THR A 533 4.19 -26.40 20.25
CA THR A 533 3.98 -26.92 18.89
C THR A 533 3.88 -28.45 18.84
N ASN A 534 4.29 -29.14 19.91
CA ASN A 534 4.35 -30.61 19.99
C ASN A 534 5.09 -31.24 18.80
N ILE A 535 6.15 -30.57 18.34
CA ILE A 535 7.02 -31.06 17.27
C ILE A 535 7.89 -32.22 17.75
N SER A 536 8.29 -33.11 16.83
CA SER A 536 9.19 -34.23 17.13
C SER A 536 10.38 -34.28 16.17
N GLU A 537 11.48 -34.88 16.61
CA GLU A 537 12.67 -35.11 15.74
C GLU A 537 12.31 -35.95 14.50
N LYS A 538 11.39 -36.91 14.63
CA LYS A 538 10.89 -37.70 13.49
C LYS A 538 10.18 -36.83 12.46
N GLU A 539 9.32 -35.92 12.92
CA GLU A 539 8.60 -34.99 12.05
C GLU A 539 9.57 -34.10 11.25
N ILE A 540 10.62 -33.59 11.91
CA ILE A 540 11.66 -32.77 11.27
C ILE A 540 12.40 -33.54 10.17
N VAL A 541 12.73 -34.81 10.41
CA VAL A 541 13.35 -35.68 9.38
C VAL A 541 12.44 -35.84 8.17
N GLN A 542 11.14 -36.03 8.38
CA GLN A 542 10.16 -36.14 7.28
C GLN A 542 10.02 -34.85 6.49
N TRP A 543 10.12 -33.68 7.15
CA TRP A 543 10.15 -32.41 6.43
C TRP A 543 11.37 -32.32 5.51
N LEU A 544 12.55 -32.65 6.03
CA LEU A 544 13.80 -32.59 5.26
C LEU A 544 13.78 -33.56 4.07
N GLU A 545 13.17 -34.74 4.22
CA GLU A 545 12.97 -35.69 3.13
C GLU A 545 12.24 -35.05 1.94
N VAL A 546 11.19 -34.24 2.21
CA VAL A 546 10.47 -33.47 1.19
C VAL A 546 11.38 -32.43 0.54
N ALA A 547 12.09 -31.63 1.34
CA ALA A 547 12.90 -30.52 0.84
C ALA A 547 14.15 -30.96 0.05
N GLU A 548 14.72 -32.12 0.38
CA GLU A 548 15.88 -32.72 -0.30
C GLU A 548 15.48 -33.43 -1.60
N ASN A 549 14.25 -33.93 -1.68
CA ASN A 549 13.75 -34.72 -2.81
C ASN A 549 12.66 -34.01 -3.62
N MET A 550 12.54 -32.68 -3.51
CA MET A 550 11.61 -31.87 -4.31
C MET A 550 11.97 -31.92 -5.80
N TYR A 551 10.95 -32.02 -6.65
CA TYR A 551 11.06 -31.93 -8.10
C TYR A 551 11.02 -30.48 -8.57
N TYR A 552 11.89 -30.13 -9.51
CA TYR A 552 11.89 -28.84 -10.21
C TYR A 552 11.80 -29.13 -11.71
N PRO A 553 10.74 -28.68 -12.41
CA PRO A 553 10.63 -28.94 -13.84
C PRO A 553 11.71 -28.17 -14.59
N PHE A 554 12.43 -28.84 -15.48
CA PHE A 554 13.57 -28.29 -16.19
C PHE A 554 13.54 -28.70 -17.67
N SER A 555 13.86 -27.76 -18.55
CA SER A 555 13.99 -28.00 -19.98
C SER A 555 15.44 -28.05 -20.39
N GLU A 556 15.94 -29.23 -20.74
CA GLU A 556 17.29 -29.40 -21.31
C GLU A 556 17.44 -28.64 -22.64
N LYS A 557 16.38 -28.58 -23.45
CA LYS A 557 16.37 -27.89 -24.74
C LYS A 557 16.62 -26.38 -24.60
N HIS A 558 15.98 -25.76 -23.61
CA HIS A 558 16.04 -24.31 -23.39
C HIS A 558 17.03 -23.93 -22.27
N ASN A 559 17.54 -24.92 -21.52
CA ASN A 559 18.41 -24.75 -20.36
C ASN A 559 17.83 -23.78 -19.31
N VAL A 560 16.54 -23.97 -19.00
CA VAL A 560 15.75 -23.18 -18.04
C VAL A 560 14.84 -24.09 -17.20
N TYR A 561 14.61 -23.69 -15.95
CA TYR A 561 13.48 -24.16 -15.17
C TYR A 561 12.18 -23.72 -15.81
N LEU A 562 11.24 -24.65 -15.93
CA LEU A 562 9.92 -24.37 -16.48
C LEU A 562 9.04 -23.76 -15.40
N GLN A 563 8.21 -22.77 -15.76
CA GLN A 563 7.27 -22.17 -14.84
C GLN A 563 6.34 -23.24 -14.25
N GLN A 564 5.97 -24.25 -15.03
CA GLN A 564 5.22 -25.44 -14.60
C GLN A 564 5.43 -26.63 -15.55
N ASP A 565 5.02 -27.83 -15.14
CA ASP A 565 4.91 -28.96 -16.07
C ASP A 565 3.93 -28.61 -17.22
N GLY A 566 4.31 -28.93 -18.46
CA GLY A 566 3.49 -28.68 -19.66
C GLY A 566 3.56 -27.25 -20.24
N PHE A 567 4.35 -26.33 -19.66
CA PHE A 567 4.47 -24.96 -20.20
C PHE A 567 4.88 -24.91 -21.68
N LEU A 568 5.80 -25.80 -22.08
CA LEU A 568 6.31 -25.85 -23.47
C LEU A 568 5.33 -26.42 -24.50
N ASP A 569 4.22 -27.02 -24.06
CA ASP A 569 3.18 -27.54 -24.96
C ASP A 569 2.26 -26.42 -25.48
N LYS A 570 2.37 -25.22 -24.90
CA LYS A 570 1.62 -24.02 -25.32
C LYS A 570 2.13 -23.49 -26.65
N GLU A 571 1.27 -22.73 -27.33
CA GLU A 571 1.67 -21.99 -28.53
C GLU A 571 2.51 -20.76 -28.11
N LEU A 572 3.84 -20.91 -28.12
CA LEU A 572 4.78 -19.90 -27.62
C LEU A 572 4.91 -18.67 -28.55
N ILE A 573 3.87 -17.84 -28.57
CA ILE A 573 3.85 -16.52 -29.22
C ILE A 573 4.21 -15.45 -28.19
N THR A 574 5.25 -14.67 -28.48
CA THR A 574 5.70 -13.55 -27.62
C THR A 574 4.71 -12.39 -27.64
N VAL A 575 4.66 -11.59 -26.57
CA VAL A 575 3.81 -10.39 -26.45
C VAL A 575 4.07 -9.37 -27.57
N ALA A 576 5.29 -9.29 -28.09
CA ALA A 576 5.62 -8.42 -29.23
C ALA A 576 4.81 -8.75 -30.50
N ASN A 577 4.35 -10.00 -30.64
CA ASN A 577 3.56 -10.50 -31.76
C ASN A 577 2.05 -10.60 -31.43
N LEU A 578 1.64 -10.20 -30.23
CA LEU A 578 0.24 -10.10 -29.83
C LEU A 578 -0.37 -8.79 -30.36
N ASP A 579 -1.58 -8.83 -30.93
CA ASP A 579 -2.26 -7.60 -31.39
C ASP A 579 -2.48 -6.66 -30.20
N LYS A 580 -2.01 -5.41 -30.34
CA LYS A 580 -2.18 -4.36 -29.31
C LYS A 580 -3.64 -4.08 -28.99
N LYS A 581 -4.57 -4.35 -29.91
CA LYS A 581 -6.02 -4.19 -29.70
C LYS A 581 -6.62 -5.23 -28.75
N GLU A 582 -5.92 -6.33 -28.52
CA GLU A 582 -6.33 -7.39 -27.60
C GLU A 582 -5.80 -7.15 -26.17
N ARG A 583 -5.07 -6.05 -25.92
CA ARG A 583 -4.46 -5.75 -24.62
C ARG A 583 -5.22 -4.64 -23.87
N PRO A 584 -5.43 -4.76 -22.54
CA PRO A 584 -4.99 -5.87 -21.69
C PRO A 584 -5.86 -7.14 -21.86
N ILE A 585 -5.25 -8.32 -21.83
CA ILE A 585 -5.92 -9.58 -22.18
C ILE A 585 -7.01 -9.93 -21.17
N ASN A 586 -6.88 -9.54 -19.89
CA ASN A 586 -7.96 -9.71 -18.89
C ASN A 586 -9.27 -8.96 -19.22
N GLN A 587 -9.25 -7.96 -20.10
CA GLN A 587 -10.44 -7.20 -20.51
C GLN A 587 -10.99 -7.63 -21.88
N HIS A 588 -10.18 -8.33 -22.69
CA HIS A 588 -10.52 -8.63 -24.09
C HIS A 588 -10.65 -10.12 -24.38
N TRP A 589 -10.07 -11.00 -23.56
CA TRP A 589 -10.07 -12.44 -23.77
C TRP A 589 -10.98 -13.17 -22.78
N SER A 590 -11.50 -14.32 -23.20
CA SER A 590 -12.12 -15.26 -22.27
C SER A 590 -11.05 -15.90 -21.38
N TRP A 591 -11.40 -16.22 -20.14
CA TRP A 591 -10.45 -16.75 -19.15
C TRP A 591 -9.75 -18.02 -19.64
N ASP A 592 -10.48 -18.93 -20.30
CA ASP A 592 -9.91 -20.16 -20.87
C ASP A 592 -8.82 -19.89 -21.93
N ARG A 593 -8.94 -18.80 -22.69
CA ARG A 593 -7.94 -18.39 -23.70
C ARG A 593 -6.69 -17.87 -23.01
N ILE A 594 -6.84 -17.11 -21.95
CA ILE A 594 -5.72 -16.64 -21.11
C ILE A 594 -4.97 -17.85 -20.53
N LEU A 595 -5.68 -18.78 -19.88
CA LEU A 595 -5.06 -19.94 -19.20
C LEU A 595 -4.28 -20.86 -20.14
N ARG A 596 -4.75 -21.12 -21.36
CA ARG A 596 -4.01 -21.99 -22.31
C ARG A 596 -2.94 -21.25 -23.11
N SER A 597 -2.87 -19.92 -23.02
CA SER A 597 -1.86 -19.11 -23.72
C SER A 597 -0.51 -19.17 -23.00
N PRO A 598 0.60 -18.72 -23.64
CA PRO A 598 1.90 -18.63 -22.98
C PRO A 598 2.06 -17.36 -22.13
N TYR A 599 1.04 -16.49 -22.07
CA TYR A 599 1.20 -15.15 -21.50
C TYR A 599 1.21 -15.16 -19.98
N ILE A 600 2.15 -14.41 -19.43
CA ILE A 600 2.45 -14.36 -18.00
C ILE A 600 1.95 -13.02 -17.43
N LYS A 601 1.08 -13.07 -16.43
CA LYS A 601 0.52 -11.88 -15.77
C LYS A 601 1.62 -11.05 -15.11
N GLN A 602 2.50 -11.70 -14.35
CA GLN A 602 3.55 -11.11 -13.53
C GLN A 602 4.73 -12.05 -13.29
N ALA A 603 5.81 -11.55 -12.68
CA ALA A 603 6.99 -12.38 -12.41
C ALA A 603 6.62 -13.61 -11.57
N ASP A 604 6.99 -14.79 -12.07
CA ASP A 604 6.73 -16.09 -11.42
C ASP A 604 8.05 -16.86 -11.24
N THR A 605 8.59 -17.46 -12.30
CA THR A 605 9.96 -18.02 -12.25
C THR A 605 10.96 -16.92 -11.90
N LEU A 606 10.82 -15.74 -12.50
CA LEU A 606 11.65 -14.57 -12.21
C LEU A 606 11.45 -14.03 -10.79
N GLN A 607 10.29 -14.25 -10.14
CA GLN A 607 10.12 -13.94 -8.72
C GLN A 607 11.05 -14.80 -7.84
N GLY A 608 11.20 -16.09 -8.18
CA GLY A 608 12.15 -16.99 -7.54
C GLY A 608 13.59 -16.54 -7.70
N PHE A 609 13.98 -16.14 -8.91
CA PHE A 609 15.31 -15.59 -9.16
C PHE A 609 15.57 -14.29 -8.40
N TYR A 610 14.56 -13.45 -8.20
CA TYR A 610 14.70 -12.24 -7.41
C TYR A 610 14.90 -12.54 -5.91
N PHE A 611 14.07 -13.40 -5.31
CA PHE A 611 14.20 -13.76 -3.89
C PHE A 611 15.51 -14.50 -3.58
N PHE A 612 15.94 -15.35 -4.51
CA PHE A 612 17.06 -16.27 -4.33
C PHE A 612 18.20 -15.98 -5.32
N GLU A 613 18.43 -14.72 -5.65
CA GLU A 613 19.42 -14.31 -6.68
C GLU A 613 20.80 -14.91 -6.41
N ASP A 614 21.22 -14.97 -5.14
CA ASP A 614 22.52 -15.52 -4.74
C ASP A 614 22.61 -17.06 -4.81
N HIS A 615 21.50 -17.75 -5.14
CA HIS A 615 21.50 -19.20 -5.37
C HIS A 615 21.70 -19.58 -6.84
N PHE A 616 21.68 -18.59 -7.74
CA PHE A 616 21.80 -18.80 -9.18
C PHE A 616 22.96 -17.99 -9.75
N THR A 617 23.54 -18.48 -10.83
CA THR A 617 24.55 -17.75 -11.59
C THR A 617 23.91 -16.61 -12.39
N LYS A 618 24.70 -15.59 -12.73
CA LYS A 618 24.24 -14.49 -13.58
C LYS A 618 23.79 -15.00 -14.96
N GLU A 619 24.48 -16.01 -15.48
CA GLU A 619 24.17 -16.66 -16.75
C GLU A 619 22.83 -17.43 -16.68
N GLU A 620 22.53 -18.06 -15.55
CA GLU A 620 21.20 -18.67 -15.33
C GLU A 620 20.12 -17.61 -15.30
N LEU A 621 20.31 -16.52 -14.54
CA LEU A 621 19.37 -15.41 -14.52
C LEU A 621 19.12 -14.87 -15.93
N GLU A 622 20.18 -14.64 -16.71
CA GLU A 622 20.06 -14.11 -18.07
C GLU A 622 19.21 -15.02 -18.97
N ARG A 623 19.47 -16.33 -18.97
CA ARG A 623 18.70 -17.28 -19.79
C ARG A 623 17.23 -17.34 -19.40
N HIS A 624 16.92 -17.30 -18.10
CA HIS A 624 15.53 -17.32 -17.63
C HIS A 624 14.82 -16.01 -17.95
N PHE A 625 15.52 -14.88 -17.79
CA PHE A 625 15.01 -13.57 -18.13
C PHE A 625 14.67 -13.49 -19.63
N ASP A 626 15.60 -13.89 -20.50
CA ASP A 626 15.42 -13.92 -21.96
C ASP A 626 14.28 -14.83 -22.40
N PHE A 627 14.02 -15.91 -21.65
CA PHE A 627 12.93 -16.82 -21.95
C PHE A 627 11.57 -16.27 -21.50
N TYR A 628 11.45 -15.74 -20.29
CA TYR A 628 10.13 -15.40 -19.70
C TYR A 628 9.66 -13.97 -19.94
N GLU A 629 10.57 -12.99 -19.99
CA GLU A 629 10.18 -11.59 -20.18
C GLU A 629 9.38 -11.38 -21.48
N PRO A 630 9.73 -11.98 -22.63
CA PRO A 630 8.98 -11.80 -23.87
C PRO A 630 7.54 -12.32 -23.84
N PHE A 631 7.19 -13.17 -22.88
CA PHE A 631 5.83 -13.69 -22.67
C PHE A 631 5.06 -12.91 -21.60
N THR A 632 5.67 -11.95 -20.92
CA THR A 632 5.07 -11.26 -19.78
C THR A 632 4.29 -10.02 -20.22
N VAL A 633 2.99 -9.97 -19.93
CA VAL A 633 2.11 -8.84 -20.30
C VAL A 633 2.16 -7.69 -19.28
N HIS A 634 2.61 -8.01 -18.05
CA HIS A 634 2.66 -7.14 -16.88
C HIS A 634 1.28 -6.52 -16.56
N GLU A 635 0.25 -7.37 -16.49
CA GLU A 635 -1.13 -7.00 -16.14
C GLU A 635 -1.39 -7.02 -14.62
N SER A 636 -0.31 -7.14 -13.84
CA SER A 636 -0.25 -6.80 -12.42
C SER A 636 0.72 -5.63 -12.22
N SER A 637 0.34 -4.71 -11.34
CA SER A 637 1.18 -3.57 -10.93
C SER A 637 2.49 -4.02 -10.26
N LEU A 638 2.51 -5.21 -9.65
CA LEU A 638 3.69 -5.80 -9.01
C LEU A 638 4.73 -6.34 -10.01
N SER A 639 4.39 -6.47 -11.30
CA SER A 639 5.28 -7.12 -12.27
C SER A 639 6.50 -6.28 -12.69
N PRO A 640 6.35 -4.99 -13.08
CA PRO A 640 7.46 -4.26 -13.69
C PRO A 640 8.64 -4.02 -12.74
N CYS A 641 8.42 -3.89 -11.43
CA CYS A 641 9.52 -3.61 -10.50
C CYS A 641 10.53 -4.78 -10.42
N VAL A 642 10.07 -6.02 -10.36
CA VAL A 642 10.95 -7.21 -10.37
C VAL A 642 11.72 -7.29 -11.67
N HIS A 643 11.07 -7.05 -12.80
CA HIS A 643 11.74 -7.04 -14.10
C HIS A 643 12.76 -5.90 -14.24
N SER A 644 12.47 -4.73 -13.66
CA SER A 644 13.41 -3.61 -13.58
C SER A 644 14.67 -3.99 -12.79
N ILE A 645 14.50 -4.59 -11.62
CA ILE A 645 15.61 -5.02 -10.76
C ILE A 645 16.47 -6.08 -11.46
N LEU A 646 15.86 -7.10 -12.04
CA LEU A 646 16.60 -8.18 -12.73
C LEU A 646 17.29 -7.68 -14.01
N ALA A 647 16.63 -6.82 -14.80
CA ALA A 647 17.26 -6.19 -15.96
C ALA A 647 18.48 -5.34 -15.55
N ALA A 648 18.39 -4.61 -14.43
CA ALA A 648 19.53 -3.87 -13.87
C ALA A 648 20.66 -4.83 -13.42
N SER A 649 20.36 -5.92 -12.72
CA SER A 649 21.36 -6.96 -12.37
C SER A 649 22.08 -7.53 -13.60
N LEU A 650 21.38 -7.63 -14.73
CA LEU A 650 21.93 -8.06 -16.02
C LEU A 650 22.69 -6.97 -16.79
N GLY A 651 22.70 -5.72 -16.32
CA GLY A 651 23.33 -4.58 -17.00
C GLY A 651 22.49 -4.01 -18.16
N ARG A 652 21.21 -4.37 -18.25
CA ARG A 652 20.28 -3.97 -19.32
C ARG A 652 19.52 -2.71 -18.95
N MET A 653 20.24 -1.62 -18.71
CA MET A 653 19.71 -0.40 -18.10
C MET A 653 18.59 0.29 -18.90
N GLU A 654 18.58 0.21 -20.23
CA GLU A 654 17.46 0.77 -21.02
C GLU A 654 16.15 0.00 -20.80
N GLN A 655 16.23 -1.32 -20.73
CA GLN A 655 15.08 -2.18 -20.42
C GLN A 655 14.63 -1.96 -18.97
N ALA A 656 15.57 -1.90 -18.03
CA ALA A 656 15.29 -1.62 -16.62
C ALA A 656 14.58 -0.27 -16.44
N TYR A 657 15.06 0.79 -17.10
CA TYR A 657 14.44 2.11 -17.04
C TYR A 657 13.03 2.14 -17.68
N THR A 658 12.80 1.38 -18.74
CA THR A 658 11.45 1.22 -19.34
C THR A 658 10.47 0.61 -18.35
N PHE A 659 10.88 -0.44 -17.62
CA PHE A 659 10.05 -1.02 -16.56
C PHE A 659 9.84 -0.08 -15.38
N TYR A 660 10.88 0.66 -14.99
CA TYR A 660 10.80 1.69 -13.95
C TYR A 660 9.75 2.76 -14.30
N LEU A 661 9.71 3.27 -15.53
CA LEU A 661 8.70 4.25 -15.94
C LEU A 661 7.28 3.70 -15.81
N ARG A 662 7.07 2.44 -16.17
CA ARG A 662 5.77 1.78 -16.07
C ARG A 662 5.28 1.64 -14.62
N THR A 663 6.16 1.31 -13.67
CA THR A 663 5.77 1.21 -12.24
C THR A 663 5.68 2.60 -11.57
N SER A 664 6.61 3.50 -11.86
CA SER A 664 6.70 4.80 -11.18
C SER A 664 5.53 5.71 -11.49
N ARG A 665 5.07 5.71 -12.75
CA ARG A 665 3.98 6.58 -13.22
C ARG A 665 2.67 5.83 -13.49
N LEU A 666 2.53 4.62 -12.93
CA LEU A 666 1.35 3.76 -13.15
C LEU A 666 0.05 4.54 -12.88
N ASP A 667 -0.05 5.15 -11.71
CA ASP A 667 -1.22 5.92 -11.31
C ASP A 667 -1.23 7.33 -11.92
N LEU A 668 -0.09 8.02 -11.96
CA LEU A 668 -0.01 9.40 -12.47
C LEU A 668 -0.43 9.54 -13.93
N ASP A 669 -0.14 8.54 -14.76
CA ASP A 669 -0.46 8.53 -16.18
C ASP A 669 -1.64 7.59 -16.53
N ASP A 670 -2.27 6.99 -15.51
CA ASP A 670 -3.38 6.02 -15.60
C ASP A 670 -3.12 4.88 -16.60
N TYR A 671 -1.96 4.23 -16.49
CA TYR A 671 -1.53 3.17 -17.43
C TYR A 671 -2.53 2.01 -17.52
N ASN A 672 -3.17 1.67 -16.40
CA ASN A 672 -4.14 0.58 -16.32
C ASN A 672 -5.59 1.02 -16.57
N LYS A 673 -5.87 2.34 -16.65
CA LYS A 673 -7.23 2.90 -16.76
C LYS A 673 -8.13 2.58 -15.55
N GLU A 674 -7.53 2.49 -14.37
CA GLU A 674 -8.18 2.08 -13.12
C GLU A 674 -8.00 3.11 -12.00
N VAL A 675 -7.35 4.25 -12.24
CA VAL A 675 -7.08 5.25 -11.18
C VAL A 675 -8.37 5.77 -10.55
N HIS A 676 -9.48 5.82 -11.28
CA HIS A 676 -10.79 6.20 -10.74
C HIS A 676 -11.27 5.28 -9.60
N GLU A 677 -10.75 4.05 -9.49
CA GLU A 677 -11.08 3.08 -8.44
C GLU A 677 -10.15 3.17 -7.20
N GLY A 678 -9.10 4.01 -7.26
CA GLY A 678 -8.06 4.17 -6.24
C GLY A 678 -6.65 3.82 -6.74
N LEU A 679 -5.64 4.25 -6.00
CA LEU A 679 -4.20 4.11 -6.30
C LEU A 679 -3.68 2.69 -6.08
N HIS A 680 -2.54 2.33 -6.67
CA HIS A 680 -1.91 1.01 -6.49
C HIS A 680 -0.80 1.06 -5.44
N ILE A 681 -1.20 1.25 -4.17
CA ILE A 681 -0.30 1.52 -3.04
C ILE A 681 0.80 0.47 -2.86
N THR A 682 0.49 -0.82 -2.90
CA THR A 682 1.53 -1.86 -2.70
C THR A 682 2.57 -1.86 -3.83
N SER A 683 2.16 -1.51 -5.06
CA SER A 683 3.07 -1.35 -6.20
C SER A 683 4.02 -0.16 -6.05
N MET A 684 3.67 0.85 -5.25
CA MET A 684 4.52 2.02 -5.04
C MET A 684 5.82 1.64 -4.31
N ALA A 685 5.79 0.60 -3.48
CA ALA A 685 7.01 0.04 -2.88
C ALA A 685 7.95 -0.52 -3.95
N GLY A 686 7.41 -1.15 -5.00
CA GLY A 686 8.17 -1.62 -6.15
C GLY A 686 8.92 -0.52 -6.90
N THR A 687 8.42 0.72 -6.90
CA THR A 687 9.14 1.85 -7.50
C THR A 687 10.39 2.20 -6.70
N TRP A 688 10.29 2.22 -5.36
CA TRP A 688 11.44 2.41 -4.48
C TRP A 688 12.46 1.27 -4.65
N MET A 689 12.00 0.01 -4.68
CA MET A 689 12.86 -1.16 -4.87
C MET A 689 13.61 -1.09 -6.21
N SER A 690 12.95 -0.63 -7.29
CA SER A 690 13.59 -0.47 -8.60
C SER A 690 14.80 0.47 -8.57
N ILE A 691 14.75 1.53 -7.75
CA ILE A 691 15.87 2.45 -7.59
C ILE A 691 16.91 1.89 -6.63
N VAL A 692 16.51 1.39 -5.46
CA VAL A 692 17.44 1.01 -4.40
C VAL A 692 18.09 -0.35 -4.68
N GLU A 693 17.29 -1.37 -4.97
CA GLU A 693 17.75 -2.72 -5.28
C GLU A 693 18.10 -2.88 -6.76
N GLY A 694 17.40 -2.21 -7.67
CA GLY A 694 17.74 -2.24 -9.10
C GLY A 694 18.94 -1.36 -9.42
N PHE A 695 18.74 -0.04 -9.53
CA PHE A 695 19.78 0.88 -9.99
C PHE A 695 20.91 1.04 -8.98
N GLY A 696 20.62 1.16 -7.68
CA GLY A 696 21.62 1.16 -6.61
C GLY A 696 22.31 -0.20 -6.45
N GLY A 697 21.71 -1.27 -6.96
CA GLY A 697 22.23 -2.63 -6.84
C GLY A 697 22.36 -3.09 -5.39
N LEU A 698 21.52 -2.58 -4.48
CA LEU A 698 21.57 -2.93 -3.05
C LEU A 698 21.30 -4.42 -2.86
N ARG A 699 22.24 -5.13 -2.23
CA ARG A 699 22.08 -6.51 -1.74
C ARG A 699 22.62 -6.64 -0.34
N MET A 700 22.07 -7.57 0.44
CA MET A 700 22.64 -7.98 1.72
C MET A 700 23.38 -9.30 1.49
N ARG A 701 24.69 -9.31 1.74
CA ARG A 701 25.54 -10.52 1.68
C ARG A 701 26.50 -10.52 2.85
N ASP A 702 26.70 -11.66 3.49
CA ASP A 702 27.64 -11.84 4.61
C ASP A 702 27.49 -10.79 5.73
N GLY A 703 26.25 -10.33 5.98
CA GLY A 703 25.95 -9.32 6.99
C GLY A 703 26.38 -7.89 6.65
N LYS A 704 26.75 -7.62 5.39
CA LYS A 704 27.15 -6.31 4.85
C LYS A 704 26.21 -5.85 3.74
N LEU A 705 26.15 -4.54 3.54
CA LEU A 705 25.51 -3.95 2.36
C LEU A 705 26.45 -3.98 1.17
N HIS A 706 25.98 -4.52 0.06
CA HIS A 706 26.65 -4.51 -1.24
C HIS A 706 25.88 -3.61 -2.19
N PHE A 707 26.61 -2.82 -2.98
CA PHE A 707 26.04 -1.99 -4.03
C PHE A 707 26.76 -2.23 -5.34
N THR A 708 25.98 -2.28 -6.42
CA THR A 708 26.48 -2.27 -7.80
C THR A 708 25.80 -1.13 -8.57
N PRO A 709 26.14 0.14 -8.25
CA PRO A 709 25.36 1.28 -8.73
C PRO A 709 25.45 1.46 -10.25
N GLN A 710 24.31 1.67 -10.87
CA GLN A 710 24.12 1.96 -12.28
C GLN A 710 23.15 3.13 -12.43
N ILE A 711 23.32 3.93 -13.47
CA ILE A 711 22.51 5.12 -13.70
C ILE A 711 21.90 5.08 -15.10
N PRO A 712 20.58 5.34 -15.25
CA PRO A 712 19.96 5.50 -16.57
C PRO A 712 20.54 6.71 -17.32
N ASN A 713 20.57 6.64 -18.66
CA ASN A 713 21.09 7.73 -19.50
C ASN A 713 20.32 9.05 -19.30
N GLN A 714 19.05 8.95 -18.92
CA GLN A 714 18.11 10.05 -18.69
C GLN A 714 18.43 10.84 -17.41
N TRP A 715 19.21 10.29 -16.49
CA TRP A 715 19.50 10.91 -15.20
C TRP A 715 20.96 11.40 -15.15
N GLU A 716 21.18 12.55 -14.52
CA GLU A 716 22.51 13.07 -14.24
C GLU A 716 23.04 12.57 -12.89
N GLY A 717 22.13 12.32 -11.95
CA GLY A 717 22.42 11.72 -10.66
C GLY A 717 21.16 11.28 -9.94
N TYR A 718 21.33 10.42 -8.94
CA TYR A 718 20.28 10.10 -7.98
C TYR A 718 20.86 9.83 -6.60
N SER A 719 20.07 10.02 -5.55
CA SER A 719 20.47 9.63 -4.20
C SER A 719 19.32 9.02 -3.42
N PHE A 720 19.67 8.14 -2.49
CA PHE A 720 18.72 7.51 -1.58
C PHE A 720 19.40 7.25 -0.24
N LYS A 721 18.58 7.03 0.80
CA LYS A 721 19.07 6.65 2.14
C LYS A 721 18.53 5.28 2.54
N VAL A 722 19.34 4.56 3.31
CA VAL A 722 18.93 3.32 3.97
C VAL A 722 19.38 3.35 5.43
N ASN A 723 18.48 3.01 6.34
CA ASN A 723 18.82 2.74 7.73
C ASN A 723 19.24 1.28 7.84
N PHE A 724 20.51 1.05 8.14
CA PHE A 724 21.04 -0.29 8.36
C PHE A 724 21.59 -0.38 9.77
N ARG A 725 20.85 -1.07 10.64
CA ARG A 725 21.23 -1.31 12.04
C ARG A 725 21.54 -0.02 12.82
N GLY A 726 20.71 1.02 12.60
CA GLY A 726 20.85 2.33 13.24
C GLY A 726 21.90 3.25 12.58
N GLN A 727 22.49 2.82 11.46
CA GLN A 727 23.41 3.61 10.65
C GLN A 727 22.66 4.11 9.41
N ILE A 728 22.45 5.42 9.28
CA ILE A 728 21.78 5.99 8.11
C ILE A 728 22.84 6.29 7.06
N LEU A 729 22.87 5.44 6.03
CA LEU A 729 23.76 5.58 4.89
C LEU A 729 23.03 6.29 3.76
N GLN A 730 23.57 7.42 3.31
CA GLN A 730 23.17 8.05 2.06
C GLN A 730 24.10 7.61 0.94
N VAL A 731 23.51 7.14 -0.16
CA VAL A 731 24.21 6.74 -1.39
C VAL A 731 23.81 7.73 -2.47
N SER A 732 24.78 8.45 -3.03
CA SER A 732 24.56 9.39 -4.13
C SER A 732 25.37 8.95 -5.34
N VAL A 733 24.72 8.75 -6.47
CA VAL A 733 25.29 8.16 -7.68
C VAL A 733 25.21 9.18 -8.80
N THR A 734 26.30 9.34 -9.53
CA THR A 734 26.39 10.14 -10.76
C THR A 734 27.02 9.29 -11.86
N LYS A 735 27.06 9.78 -13.09
CA LYS A 735 27.76 9.11 -14.20
C LYS A 735 29.26 8.84 -13.96
N LYS A 736 29.89 9.50 -12.97
CA LYS A 736 31.35 9.41 -12.73
C LYS A 736 31.72 8.71 -11.44
N GLN A 737 30.90 8.84 -10.41
CA GLN A 737 31.27 8.46 -9.04
C GLN A 737 30.05 8.13 -8.19
N VAL A 738 30.29 7.34 -7.15
CA VAL A 738 29.39 7.06 -6.04
C VAL A 738 29.95 7.79 -4.82
N LYS A 739 29.10 8.57 -4.15
CA LYS A 739 29.40 9.22 -2.89
C LYS A 739 28.60 8.57 -1.77
N LEU A 740 29.27 8.31 -0.66
CA LEU A 740 28.68 7.74 0.53
C LEU A 740 28.87 8.72 1.69
N SER A 741 27.80 9.00 2.41
CA SER A 741 27.85 9.72 3.69
C SER A 741 27.05 8.98 4.74
N LEU A 742 27.54 8.99 5.98
CA LEU A 742 26.95 8.27 7.08
C LEU A 742 26.54 9.23 8.19
N GLU A 743 25.30 9.07 8.66
CA GLU A 743 24.86 9.55 9.97
C GLU A 743 24.81 8.33 10.91
N GLY A 744 25.73 8.30 11.89
CA GLY A 744 25.95 7.13 12.75
C GLY A 744 27.34 7.13 13.37
N THR A 745 28.00 5.97 13.39
CA THR A 745 29.36 5.78 13.92
C THR A 745 30.33 5.39 12.79
N SER A 746 30.20 4.17 12.27
CA SER A 746 31.02 3.63 11.18
C SER A 746 30.29 2.46 10.53
N LEU A 747 30.37 2.34 9.20
CA LEU A 747 29.74 1.27 8.44
C LEU A 747 30.68 0.79 7.34
N SER A 748 30.88 -0.53 7.27
CA SER A 748 31.58 -1.18 6.16
C SER A 748 30.57 -1.63 5.11
N VAL A 749 30.76 -1.18 3.88
CA VAL A 749 29.94 -1.53 2.72
C VAL A 749 30.83 -2.00 1.57
N ASN A 750 30.25 -2.73 0.63
CA ASN A 750 30.94 -3.17 -0.58
C ASN A 750 30.40 -2.41 -1.79
N ILE A 751 31.28 -1.76 -2.57
CA ILE A 751 30.93 -1.09 -3.83
C ILE A 751 31.67 -1.79 -4.97
N ASN A 752 30.94 -2.39 -5.92
CA ASN A 752 31.52 -3.09 -7.08
C ASN A 752 32.63 -4.10 -6.69
N GLY A 753 32.43 -4.86 -5.61
CA GLY A 753 33.38 -5.85 -5.11
C GLY A 753 34.48 -5.31 -4.20
N LYS A 754 34.55 -4.00 -3.94
CA LYS A 754 35.55 -3.38 -3.05
C LYS A 754 34.93 -2.97 -1.72
N ASP A 755 35.51 -3.43 -0.62
CA ASP A 755 35.11 -3.02 0.73
C ASP A 755 35.57 -1.58 1.02
N VAL A 756 34.64 -0.78 1.55
CA VAL A 756 34.80 0.62 1.87
C VAL A 756 34.21 0.88 3.26
N THR A 757 34.94 1.59 4.11
CA THR A 757 34.45 2.01 5.42
C THR A 757 34.03 3.48 5.35
N VAL A 758 32.79 3.76 5.73
CA VAL A 758 32.23 5.12 5.83
C VAL A 758 32.17 5.48 7.31
N GLU A 759 32.77 6.60 7.69
CA GLU A 759 32.73 7.11 9.06
C GLU A 759 31.80 8.33 9.14
N ASN A 760 31.23 8.56 10.32
CA ASN A 760 30.35 9.71 10.52
C ASN A 760 31.05 11.04 10.16
N GLY A 761 30.35 11.90 9.43
CA GLY A 761 30.85 13.21 9.00
C GLY A 761 31.95 13.18 7.94
N LYS A 762 32.34 12.01 7.41
CA LYS A 762 33.27 11.89 6.28
C LYS A 762 32.52 11.41 5.03
N GLU A 763 32.69 12.14 3.93
CA GLU A 763 32.22 11.69 2.61
C GLU A 763 33.27 10.75 2.00
N VAL A 764 32.82 9.57 1.52
CA VAL A 764 33.66 8.64 0.77
C VAL A 764 33.25 8.67 -0.70
N ILE A 765 34.23 8.85 -1.59
CA ILE A 765 34.03 8.92 -3.04
C ILE A 765 34.67 7.69 -3.70
N VAL A 766 33.88 6.96 -4.46
CA VAL A 766 34.30 5.82 -5.28
C VAL A 766 34.07 6.16 -6.74
N ASN A 767 35.14 6.25 -7.54
CA ASN A 767 35.02 6.47 -8.98
C ASN A 767 34.53 5.21 -9.69
N LEU A 768 33.64 5.37 -10.67
CA LEU A 768 33.07 4.29 -11.48
C LEU A 768 33.88 4.02 -12.77
N GLN A 769 35.05 4.66 -12.92
CA GLN A 769 35.98 4.46 -14.05
C GLN A 769 36.84 3.21 -13.91
#